data_AF-A0A2E4F916-F1
#
_entry.id   AF-A0A2E4F916-F1
#
_cell.length_a   1.000
_cell.length_b   1.000
_cell.length_c   1.000
_cell.angle_alpha   90.00
_cell.angle_beta   90.00
_cell.angle_gamma   90.00
#
_symmetry.space_group_name_H-M   'P 1'
#
loop_
_entity.id
_entity.type
_entity.pdbx_description
1 polymer ?
#
loop_
_entity_poly.entity_id
_entity_poly.type
_entity_poly.pdbx_seq_one_letter_code
_entity_poly.pdbx_strand_id
1 'polypeptide(L)'
;MLYPGPRSRSLRAMIMTGLCAVLCAGAAACAGDAPPVAASSAPDTTDTGPADAPVQEDTSSGPAACESDAACASALGELTSCAVARCDLFSGQCVIANRPDGLGCDDGDSCTSNDFCQSGSCVGGVSVSCDDGNACTEDSCVPGNGCTYEPREGDCDDGDPCTAADHCDGSACISTTPTTCDDANVCTTDTCQPVVGCVYTPNEGSPCDDADACTQSSSCSASGACVGESTVDCDDGNPCTKNTCDPASGCLSSLTESPCDDGDACTDEDLCSQGTCAGSTLDCDDEDPCTIDECVVDVGCTHTAFEGPCDDGEVCTENDTCGVEGLCTGEDVDCEDGNPCTFTTCDLVVGCTITELIGAACEDGDLCTVFDECGEGAVCISGPAPTCDDGNVCTNDTCDSAVGCVFTTHEDPCNDGNPCTENETCQEGFCAGSPASCDDENPCTTDTCGILTGCAHTPNTKDCDDGSACTANDLCDEGSCQGEPVDCADGNACTDDTCDDALGCQNPVLANDSPCEDGDLCTLNETCQGGTCSWTGATLSCEDGDDCTMDLCDPQVGCSFPSEPSCLPPTAWPVINELDYTQPGADTSDFIELLIVGEGTAIMELYALELVDGASQQLYDLIYLDQSAEHLVPGDRILIGPPSIANSGLEGVYGIVVLGDFLADGDGDGDAIRITRNGEELIDTVSYHGVVNGYNEGEGHIGADSSLLAEPTALGRCEDGQDTDDNAGDFTSMPPSPGETNICSN
;
A
#
# COMPACT_ATOMS: atom_id res chain seq x y z
N MET A 1 -5.14 -5.25 -3.24
CA MET A 1 -6.43 -5.77 -3.78
C MET A 1 -6.12 -6.86 -4.81
N LEU A 2 -7.16 -7.56 -5.30
CA LEU A 2 -7.14 -8.64 -6.32
C LEU A 2 -6.67 -10.03 -5.85
N TYR A 3 -7.33 -11.06 -6.39
CA TYR A 3 -7.17 -12.49 -6.13
C TYR A 3 -6.46 -13.17 -7.32
N PRO A 4 -5.72 -14.28 -7.11
CA PRO A 4 -5.41 -15.26 -8.15
C PRO A 4 -6.49 -16.37 -8.26
N GLY A 5 -6.58 -16.99 -9.43
CA GLY A 5 -7.45 -18.15 -9.73
C GLY A 5 -6.77 -19.15 -10.69
N PRO A 6 -7.17 -20.44 -10.71
CA PRO A 6 -6.25 -21.53 -11.08
C PRO A 6 -6.21 -21.91 -12.57
N ARG A 7 -5.17 -22.69 -12.95
CA ARG A 7 -5.02 -23.38 -14.25
C ARG A 7 -4.98 -24.90 -14.12
N SER A 8 -5.09 -25.60 -15.25
CA SER A 8 -5.43 -27.03 -15.35
C SER A 8 -4.37 -27.90 -16.03
N ARG A 9 -4.55 -29.24 -15.93
CA ARG A 9 -3.61 -30.30 -16.35
C ARG A 9 -3.47 -30.47 -17.88
N SER A 10 -2.32 -30.96 -18.31
CA SER A 10 -2.20 -31.89 -19.47
C SER A 10 -0.93 -32.74 -19.38
N LEU A 11 -0.99 -34.00 -19.82
CA LEU A 11 0.16 -34.87 -20.08
C LEU A 11 -0.21 -35.88 -21.18
N ARG A 12 0.74 -36.28 -22.04
CA ARG A 12 0.52 -37.23 -23.15
C ARG A 12 1.75 -38.11 -23.42
N ALA A 13 1.56 -39.20 -24.16
CA ALA A 13 2.49 -40.34 -24.22
C ALA A 13 3.12 -40.62 -25.61
N MET A 14 4.14 -41.48 -25.60
CA MET A 14 4.76 -42.19 -26.73
C MET A 14 5.15 -43.62 -26.27
N ILE A 15 5.67 -44.53 -27.11
CA ILE A 15 5.09 -45.20 -28.30
C ILE A 15 6.10 -46.31 -28.78
N MET A 16 5.65 -47.58 -28.86
CA MET A 16 6.05 -48.67 -29.80
C MET A 16 7.53 -49.17 -29.93
N THR A 17 7.90 -50.34 -30.52
CA THR A 17 7.36 -51.74 -30.69
C THR A 17 8.41 -52.65 -31.38
N GLY A 18 8.37 -53.99 -31.17
CA GLY A 18 8.92 -55.03 -32.08
C GLY A 18 9.37 -56.32 -31.34
N LEU A 19 8.75 -57.51 -31.50
CA LEU A 19 8.88 -58.55 -32.56
C LEU A 19 10.32 -59.13 -32.72
N CYS A 20 10.60 -60.44 -32.82
CA CYS A 20 9.81 -61.71 -32.72
C CYS A 20 10.81 -62.92 -32.60
N ALA A 21 10.56 -64.25 -32.73
CA ALA A 21 9.41 -65.09 -33.12
C ALA A 21 9.62 -66.63 -32.81
N VAL A 22 8.55 -67.35 -32.44
CA VAL A 22 8.08 -68.68 -32.99
C VAL A 22 8.92 -69.98 -32.88
N LEU A 23 8.44 -70.98 -32.09
CA LEU A 23 8.05 -72.37 -32.51
C LEU A 23 7.49 -73.24 -31.33
N CYS A 24 6.93 -74.44 -31.59
CA CYS A 24 6.04 -75.18 -30.64
C CYS A 24 6.38 -76.68 -30.39
N ALA A 25 6.03 -77.19 -29.19
CA ALA A 25 5.95 -78.61 -28.76
C ALA A 25 5.05 -78.75 -27.48
N GLY A 26 4.61 -79.92 -26.97
CA GLY A 26 4.76 -81.30 -27.48
C GLY A 26 4.21 -82.51 -26.67
N ALA A 27 3.17 -82.38 -25.81
CA ALA A 27 2.62 -83.45 -24.91
C ALA A 27 3.55 -83.84 -23.72
N ALA A 28 3.22 -84.70 -22.72
CA ALA A 28 2.08 -85.57 -22.38
C ALA A 28 1.94 -85.63 -20.82
N ALA A 29 0.78 -85.67 -20.15
CA ALA A 29 -0.20 -86.76 -19.93
C ALA A 29 0.23 -87.94 -19.02
N CYS A 30 -0.57 -88.22 -17.98
CA CYS A 30 -0.58 -89.44 -17.14
C CYS A 30 -2.06 -89.92 -17.10
N ALA A 31 -2.41 -91.16 -17.47
CA ALA A 31 -2.32 -92.41 -16.67
C ALA A 31 -3.21 -92.37 -15.41
N GLY A 32 -4.14 -93.32 -15.14
CA GLY A 32 -4.37 -94.66 -15.72
C GLY A 32 -3.63 -95.74 -14.90
N ASP A 33 -4.22 -96.86 -14.46
CA ASP A 33 -5.53 -97.46 -14.77
C ASP A 33 -6.12 -98.29 -13.58
N ALA A 34 -7.31 -98.87 -13.77
CA ALA A 34 -8.03 -99.79 -12.86
C ALA A 34 -7.77 -101.28 -13.27
N PRO A 35 -8.59 -102.34 -12.97
CA PRO A 35 -9.80 -102.50 -12.14
C PRO A 35 -9.58 -103.69 -11.13
N PRO A 36 -10.43 -104.74 -10.86
CA PRO A 36 -11.81 -105.14 -11.23
C PRO A 36 -12.83 -104.81 -10.08
N VAL A 37 -14.12 -105.18 -10.03
CA VAL A 37 -14.91 -106.28 -10.64
C VAL A 37 -16.34 -105.83 -10.99
N ALA A 38 -16.96 -106.51 -11.96
CA ALA A 38 -18.38 -106.47 -12.32
C ALA A 38 -19.28 -107.22 -11.28
N ALA A 39 -20.62 -107.29 -11.36
CA ALA A 39 -21.70 -106.39 -11.79
C ALA A 39 -23.05 -107.12 -11.60
N SER A 40 -24.15 -106.41 -11.30
CA SER A 40 -25.54 -106.95 -11.25
C SER A 40 -25.80 -108.04 -10.16
N SER A 41 -27.03 -108.42 -9.78
CA SER A 41 -28.38 -107.99 -10.16
C SER A 41 -29.36 -108.07 -8.96
N ALA A 42 -30.57 -107.50 -9.10
CA ALA A 42 -31.74 -107.78 -8.23
C ALA A 42 -32.25 -109.26 -8.43
N PRO A 43 -33.25 -109.82 -7.68
CA PRO A 43 -34.27 -109.13 -6.86
C PRO A 43 -34.82 -109.87 -5.59
N ASP A 44 -35.84 -109.24 -4.96
CA ASP A 44 -37.02 -109.80 -4.23
C ASP A 44 -36.87 -110.89 -3.11
N THR A 45 -38.02 -111.43 -2.65
CA THR A 45 -38.33 -111.89 -1.27
C THR A 45 -38.23 -113.41 -0.94
N THR A 46 -38.12 -113.68 0.37
CA THR A 46 -38.61 -114.86 1.17
C THR A 46 -37.88 -116.24 1.24
N ASP A 47 -37.30 -116.52 2.42
CA ASP A 47 -37.37 -117.71 3.35
C ASP A 47 -37.39 -119.22 2.91
N THR A 48 -36.85 -120.10 3.79
CA THR A 48 -36.92 -121.60 3.92
C THR A 48 -35.81 -122.54 3.32
N GLY A 49 -35.86 -123.88 3.56
CA GLY A 49 -34.70 -124.84 3.72
C GLY A 49 -34.54 -126.13 2.80
N PRO A 50 -33.75 -127.21 3.18
CA PRO A 50 -32.87 -128.00 2.24
C PRO A 50 -32.91 -129.60 2.11
N ALA A 51 -32.19 -130.21 1.09
CA ALA A 51 -31.38 -131.52 1.02
C ALA A 51 -31.68 -132.80 0.06
N ASP A 52 -30.59 -133.50 -0.45
CA ASP A 52 -30.23 -134.95 -0.86
C ASP A 52 -30.58 -135.81 -2.19
N ALA A 53 -29.96 -137.05 -2.46
CA ALA A 53 -29.82 -137.80 -3.82
C ALA A 53 -29.87 -139.42 -4.10
N PRO A 54 -28.85 -140.27 -4.57
CA PRO A 54 -28.90 -141.44 -5.61
C PRO A 54 -28.40 -142.93 -5.20
N VAL A 55 -28.08 -144.10 -5.93
CA VAL A 55 -27.79 -144.75 -7.32
C VAL A 55 -27.88 -146.37 -7.38
N GLN A 56 -27.72 -147.18 -8.51
CA GLN A 56 -27.57 -148.74 -8.58
C GLN A 56 -27.14 -149.53 -9.94
N GLU A 57 -27.10 -150.93 -10.04
CA GLU A 57 -26.26 -151.88 -10.95
C GLU A 57 -26.89 -153.24 -11.66
N ASP A 58 -26.11 -154.33 -12.07
CA ASP A 58 -26.42 -155.55 -12.99
C ASP A 58 -25.97 -157.04 -12.50
N THR A 59 -25.74 -158.28 -13.12
CA THR A 59 -25.29 -158.99 -14.42
C THR A 59 -25.49 -160.60 -14.56
N SER A 60 -24.97 -161.35 -15.62
CA SER A 60 -24.60 -162.86 -15.81
C SER A 60 -25.57 -163.93 -16.53
N SER A 61 -25.34 -165.24 -16.97
CA SER A 61 -24.24 -166.27 -17.37
C SER A 61 -24.74 -167.70 -17.95
N GLY A 62 -23.92 -168.67 -18.53
CA GLY A 62 -24.25 -170.16 -18.82
C GLY A 62 -24.06 -170.90 -20.26
N PRO A 63 -23.58 -172.18 -20.43
CA PRO A 63 -23.19 -172.78 -21.77
C PRO A 63 -24.23 -173.48 -22.70
N ALA A 64 -24.13 -173.26 -24.02
CA ALA A 64 -24.99 -173.88 -25.05
C ALA A 64 -24.23 -174.30 -26.35
N ALA A 65 -24.82 -175.24 -27.12
CA ALA A 65 -24.57 -175.31 -28.56
C ALA A 65 -25.27 -174.09 -29.19
N CYS A 66 -24.52 -173.17 -29.78
CA CYS A 66 -25.04 -171.84 -30.07
C CYS A 66 -25.51 -171.66 -31.52
N GLU A 67 -26.64 -170.95 -31.67
CA GLU A 67 -27.19 -170.51 -32.97
C GLU A 67 -26.82 -169.04 -33.29
N SER A 68 -26.12 -168.36 -32.36
CA SER A 68 -25.59 -167.00 -32.51
C SER A 68 -24.52 -166.70 -31.45
N ASP A 69 -23.63 -165.74 -31.72
CA ASP A 69 -22.49 -165.37 -30.83
C ASP A 69 -22.88 -165.14 -29.36
N ALA A 70 -24.05 -164.54 -29.12
CA ALA A 70 -24.53 -164.23 -27.77
C ALA A 70 -24.76 -165.49 -26.92
N ALA A 71 -25.16 -166.61 -27.51
CA ALA A 71 -25.34 -167.89 -26.81
C ALA A 71 -24.01 -168.62 -26.54
N CYS A 72 -22.89 -168.10 -27.04
CA CYS A 72 -21.54 -168.64 -26.82
C CYS A 72 -20.76 -167.85 -25.76
N ALA A 73 -21.08 -166.57 -25.55
CA ALA A 73 -20.45 -165.71 -24.53
C ALA A 73 -20.60 -166.28 -23.12
N SER A 74 -21.75 -166.87 -22.86
CA SER A 74 -22.13 -167.52 -21.62
C SER A 74 -21.46 -168.91 -21.44
N ALA A 75 -20.77 -169.44 -22.47
CA ALA A 75 -20.41 -170.85 -22.58
C ALA A 75 -18.94 -171.24 -22.32
N LEU A 76 -18.00 -170.32 -22.51
CA LEU A 76 -16.56 -170.66 -22.54
C LEU A 76 -15.77 -170.29 -21.27
N GLY A 77 -16.44 -169.74 -20.25
CA GLY A 77 -15.82 -169.34 -18.98
C GLY A 77 -15.13 -167.97 -19.05
N GLU A 78 -14.31 -167.69 -18.03
CA GLU A 78 -13.57 -166.43 -17.91
C GLU A 78 -12.62 -166.20 -19.09
N LEU A 79 -12.61 -164.98 -19.61
CA LEU A 79 -11.74 -164.51 -20.69
C LEU A 79 -10.90 -163.34 -20.21
N THR A 80 -9.69 -163.17 -20.75
CA THR A 80 -8.87 -161.99 -20.44
C THR A 80 -9.53 -160.71 -20.95
N SER A 81 -9.12 -159.55 -20.40
CA SER A 81 -9.59 -158.22 -20.79
C SER A 81 -9.48 -157.92 -22.29
N CYS A 82 -8.67 -158.69 -23.04
CA CYS A 82 -8.44 -158.57 -24.48
C CYS A 82 -9.01 -159.74 -25.32
N ALA A 83 -9.95 -160.54 -24.80
CA ALA A 83 -10.58 -161.67 -25.52
C ALA A 83 -12.13 -161.65 -25.48
N VAL A 84 -12.78 -162.40 -26.39
CA VAL A 84 -14.25 -162.49 -26.55
C VAL A 84 -14.66 -163.83 -27.19
N ALA A 85 -15.85 -164.35 -26.88
CA ALA A 85 -16.38 -165.58 -27.48
C ALA A 85 -17.36 -165.30 -28.64
N ARG A 86 -17.44 -166.23 -29.61
CA ARG A 86 -18.33 -166.19 -30.79
C ARG A 86 -18.84 -167.58 -31.22
N CYS A 87 -19.79 -167.59 -32.14
CA CYS A 87 -20.36 -168.78 -32.77
C CYS A 87 -19.69 -169.07 -34.11
N ASP A 88 -19.09 -170.25 -34.27
CA ASP A 88 -18.85 -170.78 -35.62
C ASP A 88 -20.17 -171.36 -36.17
N LEU A 89 -20.83 -170.59 -37.04
CA LEU A 89 -22.07 -170.98 -37.71
C LEU A 89 -21.91 -172.18 -38.67
N PHE A 90 -20.69 -172.62 -38.98
CA PHE A 90 -20.46 -173.82 -39.80
C PHE A 90 -20.39 -175.11 -38.97
N SER A 91 -19.94 -175.04 -37.72
CA SER A 91 -19.89 -176.19 -36.79
C SER A 91 -20.97 -176.19 -35.70
N GLY A 92 -21.62 -175.05 -35.44
CA GLY A 92 -22.59 -174.87 -34.35
C GLY A 92 -21.94 -174.80 -32.96
N GLN A 93 -20.66 -174.42 -32.88
CA GLN A 93 -19.88 -174.42 -31.63
C GLN A 93 -19.32 -173.06 -31.26
N CYS A 94 -19.07 -172.90 -29.96
CA CYS A 94 -18.46 -171.73 -29.35
C CYS A 94 -16.94 -171.71 -29.63
N VAL A 95 -16.39 -170.56 -30.01
CA VAL A 95 -14.93 -170.34 -30.16
C VAL A 95 -14.50 -169.02 -29.50
N ILE A 96 -13.23 -168.91 -29.11
CA ILE A 96 -12.62 -167.68 -28.56
C ILE A 96 -11.91 -166.93 -29.69
N ALA A 97 -12.02 -165.59 -29.68
CA ALA A 97 -11.29 -164.66 -30.53
C ALA A 97 -10.75 -163.48 -29.70
N ASN A 98 -9.77 -162.75 -30.23
CA ASN A 98 -9.25 -161.56 -29.56
C ASN A 98 -10.23 -160.37 -29.71
N ARG A 99 -10.24 -159.45 -28.73
CA ARG A 99 -10.80 -158.10 -28.92
C ARG A 99 -9.89 -157.30 -29.86
N PRO A 100 -10.41 -156.29 -30.59
CA PRO A 100 -9.59 -155.39 -31.39
C PRO A 100 -8.53 -154.65 -30.57
N ASP A 101 -7.37 -154.45 -31.19
CA ASP A 101 -6.27 -153.66 -30.63
C ASP A 101 -6.66 -152.18 -30.43
N GLY A 102 -6.10 -151.53 -29.40
CA GLY A 102 -6.40 -150.14 -29.02
C GLY A 102 -7.58 -149.98 -28.06
N LEU A 103 -8.21 -151.07 -27.60
CA LEU A 103 -9.23 -151.02 -26.54
C LEU A 103 -8.59 -150.99 -25.15
N GLY A 104 -9.08 -150.11 -24.28
CA GLY A 104 -8.53 -149.92 -22.93
C GLY A 104 -8.56 -151.16 -22.04
N CYS A 105 -7.53 -151.26 -21.19
CA CYS A 105 -7.34 -152.25 -20.13
C CYS A 105 -6.50 -151.61 -19.00
N ASP A 106 -5.89 -152.43 -18.14
CA ASP A 106 -5.04 -152.04 -17.00
C ASP A 106 -3.88 -153.05 -16.99
N ASP A 107 -2.63 -152.57 -16.91
CA ASP A 107 -1.42 -153.42 -16.90
C ASP A 107 -0.79 -153.60 -15.50
N GLY A 108 -1.19 -152.78 -14.53
CA GLY A 108 -0.81 -152.88 -13.12
C GLY A 108 0.33 -151.96 -12.65
N ASP A 109 0.96 -151.13 -13.49
CA ASP A 109 1.95 -150.14 -13.03
C ASP A 109 1.33 -148.75 -12.80
N SER A 110 1.34 -148.29 -11.54
CA SER A 110 0.81 -146.99 -11.12
C SER A 110 1.60 -145.77 -11.62
N CYS A 111 2.77 -145.96 -12.23
CA CYS A 111 3.51 -144.90 -12.90
C CYS A 111 3.05 -144.66 -14.36
N THR A 112 2.19 -145.54 -14.91
CA THR A 112 1.55 -145.40 -16.23
C THR A 112 0.03 -145.21 -16.13
N SER A 113 -0.60 -144.81 -17.24
CA SER A 113 -2.05 -144.63 -17.33
C SER A 113 -2.55 -144.70 -18.78
N ASN A 114 -3.81 -145.13 -18.97
CA ASN A 114 -4.46 -145.31 -20.28
C ASN A 114 -3.90 -146.51 -21.09
N ASP A 115 -3.75 -147.64 -20.41
CA ASP A 115 -3.21 -148.89 -20.95
C ASP A 115 -4.18 -149.53 -21.95
N PHE A 116 -3.67 -150.27 -22.94
CA PHE A 116 -4.50 -150.77 -24.03
C PHE A 116 -4.13 -152.17 -24.53
N CYS A 117 -5.14 -152.86 -25.07
CA CYS A 117 -4.99 -154.17 -25.67
C CYS A 117 -4.21 -154.09 -26.98
N GLN A 118 -3.18 -154.91 -27.14
CA GLN A 118 -2.49 -155.15 -28.40
C GLN A 118 -2.29 -156.67 -28.61
N SER A 119 -2.75 -157.18 -29.74
CA SER A 119 -2.69 -158.59 -30.16
C SER A 119 -3.18 -159.62 -29.12
N GLY A 120 -4.08 -159.20 -28.22
CA GLY A 120 -4.67 -160.04 -27.17
C GLY A 120 -4.01 -159.95 -25.78
N SER A 121 -3.09 -159.02 -25.54
CA SER A 121 -2.50 -158.72 -24.22
C SER A 121 -2.58 -157.21 -23.90
N CYS A 122 -2.55 -156.83 -22.62
CA CYS A 122 -2.52 -155.42 -22.21
C CYS A 122 -1.08 -154.88 -22.17
N VAL A 123 -0.90 -153.58 -22.44
CA VAL A 123 0.37 -152.85 -22.32
C VAL A 123 0.15 -151.41 -21.84
N GLY A 124 1.01 -150.96 -20.92
CA GLY A 124 0.96 -149.66 -20.26
C GLY A 124 0.98 -148.45 -21.20
N GLY A 125 0.26 -147.40 -20.79
CA GLY A 125 0.09 -146.16 -21.55
C GLY A 125 1.15 -145.08 -21.30
N VAL A 126 0.71 -143.90 -20.80
CA VAL A 126 1.55 -142.71 -20.62
C VAL A 126 2.00 -142.50 -19.17
N SER A 127 3.25 -142.08 -19.00
CA SER A 127 3.91 -141.91 -17.70
C SER A 127 3.45 -140.66 -16.93
N VAL A 128 3.31 -140.77 -15.61
CA VAL A 128 2.93 -139.67 -14.69
C VAL A 128 4.12 -138.76 -14.37
N SER A 129 3.88 -137.44 -14.30
CA SER A 129 4.86 -136.40 -13.94
C SER A 129 4.72 -135.97 -12.48
N CYS A 130 5.80 -135.47 -11.87
CA CYS A 130 5.95 -135.30 -10.42
C CYS A 130 6.57 -133.95 -9.98
N ASP A 131 6.51 -132.89 -10.79
CA ASP A 131 7.05 -131.56 -10.46
C ASP A 131 6.24 -130.89 -9.32
N ASP A 132 6.91 -130.52 -8.22
CA ASP A 132 6.30 -129.86 -7.04
C ASP A 132 6.40 -128.32 -7.06
N GLY A 133 7.24 -127.77 -7.94
CA GLY A 133 7.39 -126.33 -8.16
C GLY A 133 8.33 -125.58 -7.19
N ASN A 134 9.02 -126.25 -6.27
CA ASN A 134 10.03 -125.63 -5.40
C ASN A 134 11.44 -125.78 -6.00
N ALA A 135 12.18 -124.67 -6.12
CA ALA A 135 13.55 -124.67 -6.67
C ALA A 135 14.58 -125.38 -5.76
N CYS A 136 14.27 -125.57 -4.48
CA CYS A 136 15.10 -126.24 -3.48
C CYS A 136 14.77 -127.73 -3.30
N THR A 137 14.15 -128.39 -4.29
CA THR A 137 13.85 -129.84 -4.32
C THR A 137 14.27 -130.49 -5.65
N GLU A 138 14.44 -131.82 -5.64
CA GLU A 138 14.62 -132.65 -6.83
C GLU A 138 13.60 -133.80 -6.83
N ASP A 139 12.84 -133.91 -7.93
CA ASP A 139 11.60 -134.68 -7.98
C ASP A 139 11.70 -135.95 -8.84
N SER A 140 11.12 -137.05 -8.37
CA SER A 140 11.19 -138.36 -9.03
C SER A 140 9.90 -139.17 -8.90
N CYS A 141 9.73 -140.16 -9.77
CA CYS A 141 8.57 -141.06 -9.83
C CYS A 141 9.03 -142.52 -9.70
N VAL A 142 8.58 -143.22 -8.65
CA VAL A 142 9.03 -144.56 -8.31
C VAL A 142 7.93 -145.59 -8.58
N PRO A 143 8.14 -146.58 -9.48
CA PRO A 143 7.19 -147.64 -9.77
C PRO A 143 6.60 -148.31 -8.52
N GLY A 144 5.27 -148.34 -8.45
CA GLY A 144 4.49 -148.86 -7.32
C GLY A 144 4.43 -147.97 -6.06
N ASN A 145 5.05 -146.79 -6.04
CA ASN A 145 4.97 -145.84 -4.91
C ASN A 145 4.55 -144.41 -5.33
N GLY A 146 4.78 -144.01 -6.59
CA GLY A 146 4.42 -142.68 -7.10
C GLY A 146 5.52 -141.63 -6.89
N CYS A 147 5.12 -140.37 -6.75
CA CYS A 147 6.02 -139.21 -6.70
C CYS A 147 6.73 -139.04 -5.34
N THR A 148 7.99 -138.60 -5.38
CA THR A 148 8.86 -138.33 -4.21
C THR A 148 9.80 -137.16 -4.48
N TYR A 149 9.96 -136.25 -3.51
CA TYR A 149 10.72 -135.00 -3.62
C TYR A 149 11.81 -134.96 -2.53
N GLU A 150 13.08 -134.73 -2.87
CA GLU A 150 14.19 -134.63 -1.91
C GLU A 150 14.85 -133.23 -1.92
N PRO A 151 15.24 -132.64 -0.77
CA PRO A 151 15.79 -131.28 -0.72
C PRO A 151 17.15 -131.13 -1.42
N ARG A 152 17.39 -129.94 -1.99
CA ARG A 152 18.57 -129.62 -2.80
C ARG A 152 19.20 -128.25 -2.46
N GLU A 153 20.53 -128.24 -2.41
CA GLU A 153 21.37 -127.03 -2.33
C GLU A 153 21.51 -126.32 -3.69
N GLY A 154 21.48 -124.98 -3.69
CA GLY A 154 21.75 -124.15 -4.87
C GLY A 154 21.27 -122.70 -4.73
N ASP A 155 21.65 -121.87 -5.72
CA ASP A 155 21.17 -120.50 -5.86
C ASP A 155 19.64 -120.46 -6.03
N CYS A 156 18.99 -119.46 -5.46
CA CYS A 156 17.54 -119.22 -5.58
C CYS A 156 17.24 -117.71 -5.66
N ASP A 157 15.96 -117.33 -5.53
CA ASP A 157 15.47 -115.95 -5.57
C ASP A 157 14.35 -115.86 -4.52
N ASP A 158 14.49 -114.99 -3.51
CA ASP A 158 13.48 -114.82 -2.45
C ASP A 158 12.42 -113.73 -2.76
N GLY A 159 12.64 -112.94 -3.82
CA GLY A 159 11.73 -111.92 -4.32
C GLY A 159 11.83 -110.54 -3.65
N ASP A 160 12.72 -110.31 -2.68
CA ASP A 160 12.93 -108.97 -2.07
C ASP A 160 14.11 -108.22 -2.75
N PRO A 161 13.86 -107.12 -3.50
CA PRO A 161 14.90 -106.35 -4.18
C PRO A 161 15.80 -105.53 -3.24
N CYS A 162 15.51 -105.50 -1.93
CA CYS A 162 16.38 -104.91 -0.92
C CYS A 162 17.38 -105.91 -0.32
N THR A 163 17.35 -107.17 -0.74
CA THR A 163 18.33 -108.22 -0.39
C THR A 163 19.05 -108.74 -1.64
N ALA A 164 20.13 -109.52 -1.42
CA ALA A 164 20.96 -110.05 -2.50
C ALA A 164 21.80 -111.27 -2.06
N ALA A 165 22.06 -112.14 -3.04
CA ALA A 165 22.79 -113.41 -2.94
C ALA A 165 22.05 -114.46 -2.10
N ASP A 166 20.95 -114.95 -2.67
CA ASP A 166 19.99 -115.83 -2.01
C ASP A 166 20.30 -117.31 -2.35
N HIS A 167 20.22 -118.19 -1.35
CA HIS A 167 20.59 -119.60 -1.45
C HIS A 167 19.63 -120.51 -0.68
N CYS A 168 19.42 -121.74 -1.15
CA CYS A 168 18.58 -122.76 -0.50
C CYS A 168 19.23 -123.30 0.79
N ASP A 169 18.70 -122.92 1.96
CA ASP A 169 18.99 -123.62 3.24
C ASP A 169 17.93 -124.72 3.44
N GLY A 170 18.30 -125.95 3.05
CA GLY A 170 17.38 -127.09 3.02
C GLY A 170 16.30 -126.95 1.95
N SER A 171 15.08 -126.60 2.35
CA SER A 171 13.91 -126.49 1.45
C SER A 171 13.35 -125.06 1.35
N ALA A 172 14.09 -124.07 1.84
CA ALA A 172 13.69 -122.66 1.83
C ALA A 172 14.82 -121.78 1.26
N CYS A 173 14.45 -120.80 0.44
CA CYS A 173 15.38 -119.76 -0.03
C CYS A 173 15.61 -118.73 1.08
N ILE A 174 16.86 -118.32 1.30
CA ILE A 174 17.22 -117.26 2.25
C ILE A 174 18.29 -116.32 1.68
N SER A 175 18.14 -115.01 1.95
CA SER A 175 19.17 -114.01 1.66
C SER A 175 19.91 -113.54 2.92
N THR A 176 21.10 -112.95 2.73
CA THR A 176 21.99 -112.52 3.84
C THR A 176 22.64 -111.14 3.66
N THR A 177 22.48 -110.47 2.50
CA THR A 177 23.14 -109.18 2.21
C THR A 177 22.11 -108.08 1.94
N PRO A 178 21.97 -107.05 2.79
CA PRO A 178 21.11 -105.91 2.51
C PRO A 178 21.71 -104.96 1.46
N THR A 179 20.88 -104.49 0.53
CA THR A 179 21.23 -103.50 -0.50
C THR A 179 21.20 -102.08 0.07
N THR A 180 22.27 -101.30 -0.15
CA THR A 180 22.39 -99.90 0.27
C THR A 180 21.93 -98.93 -0.83
N CYS A 181 21.09 -97.95 -0.46
CA CYS A 181 20.45 -97.01 -1.37
C CYS A 181 20.88 -95.56 -1.10
N ASP A 182 22.16 -95.24 -1.28
CA ASP A 182 22.75 -93.91 -1.05
C ASP A 182 22.90 -93.17 -2.40
N ASP A 183 22.21 -92.03 -2.59
CA ASP A 183 22.35 -91.18 -3.79
C ASP A 183 23.40 -90.06 -3.67
N ALA A 184 24.05 -89.96 -2.51
CA ALA A 184 25.04 -88.94 -2.13
C ALA A 184 24.54 -87.47 -2.14
N ASN A 185 23.23 -87.23 -2.19
CA ASN A 185 22.65 -85.89 -2.01
C ASN A 185 22.25 -85.65 -0.54
N VAL A 186 22.85 -84.64 0.08
CA VAL A 186 22.53 -84.27 1.48
C VAL A 186 21.07 -83.81 1.67
N CYS A 187 20.42 -83.39 0.58
CA CYS A 187 19.04 -82.93 0.58
C CYS A 187 17.99 -84.02 0.36
N THR A 188 18.39 -85.30 0.41
CA THR A 188 17.52 -86.48 0.38
C THR A 188 17.66 -87.31 1.66
N THR A 189 16.72 -88.22 1.86
CA THR A 189 16.74 -89.21 2.95
C THR A 189 16.35 -90.56 2.38
N ASP A 190 17.20 -91.52 2.67
CA ASP A 190 17.53 -92.61 1.76
C ASP A 190 17.15 -93.93 2.39
N THR A 191 16.31 -94.71 1.70
CA THR A 191 15.68 -95.90 2.29
C THR A 191 15.36 -96.95 1.23
N CYS A 192 15.75 -98.20 1.48
CA CYS A 192 15.29 -99.33 0.69
C CYS A 192 13.94 -99.84 1.22
N GLN A 193 12.96 -100.05 0.32
CA GLN A 193 11.65 -100.62 0.64
C GLN A 193 11.47 -101.99 -0.02
N PRO A 194 11.21 -103.09 0.74
CA PRO A 194 11.15 -104.50 0.28
C PRO A 194 10.22 -104.91 -0.89
N VAL A 195 9.58 -103.96 -1.58
CA VAL A 195 8.70 -104.19 -2.73
C VAL A 195 8.97 -103.17 -3.86
N VAL A 196 9.76 -102.13 -3.59
CA VAL A 196 9.98 -100.97 -4.49
C VAL A 196 11.47 -100.76 -4.79
N GLY A 197 12.37 -101.22 -3.91
CA GLY A 197 13.80 -100.90 -3.97
C GLY A 197 14.10 -99.55 -3.33
N CYS A 198 15.07 -98.82 -3.89
CA CYS A 198 15.55 -97.55 -3.34
C CYS A 198 14.54 -96.40 -3.49
N VAL A 199 14.32 -95.66 -2.41
CA VAL A 199 13.46 -94.47 -2.34
C VAL A 199 14.24 -93.33 -1.68
N TYR A 200 14.34 -92.20 -2.39
CA TYR A 200 15.04 -90.99 -1.97
C TYR A 200 14.00 -89.90 -1.69
N THR A 201 13.93 -89.39 -0.46
CA THR A 201 12.87 -88.47 -0.01
C THR A 201 13.44 -87.10 0.36
N PRO A 202 13.03 -85.98 -0.28
CA PRO A 202 13.52 -84.65 0.08
C PRO A 202 13.34 -84.29 1.57
N ASN A 203 14.39 -83.77 2.21
CA ASN A 203 14.43 -83.47 3.64
C ASN A 203 14.36 -81.95 3.92
N GLU A 204 13.32 -81.30 3.39
CA GLU A 204 13.11 -79.84 3.41
C GLU A 204 13.45 -79.16 4.74
N GLY A 205 14.23 -78.07 4.67
CA GLY A 205 14.72 -77.31 5.83
C GLY A 205 15.98 -77.88 6.50
N SER A 206 16.54 -78.99 6.01
CA SER A 206 17.85 -79.49 6.46
C SER A 206 18.98 -78.53 6.02
N PRO A 207 20.00 -78.29 6.86
CA PRO A 207 21.13 -77.43 6.50
C PRO A 207 22.04 -78.11 5.47
N CYS A 208 22.51 -77.34 4.51
CA CYS A 208 23.39 -77.79 3.44
C CYS A 208 24.37 -76.67 3.03
N ASP A 209 25.16 -76.92 1.99
CA ASP A 209 26.12 -75.96 1.41
C ASP A 209 25.85 -75.90 -0.10
N ASP A 210 25.50 -74.73 -0.62
CA ASP A 210 25.28 -74.47 -2.05
C ASP A 210 26.53 -73.88 -2.75
N ALA A 211 27.63 -73.71 -2.00
CA ALA A 211 28.92 -73.20 -2.44
C ALA A 211 28.89 -71.78 -3.05
N ASP A 212 27.88 -70.97 -2.74
CA ASP A 212 27.78 -69.55 -3.13
C ASP A 212 28.31 -68.67 -1.98
N ALA A 213 29.43 -67.99 -2.20
CA ALA A 213 30.05 -67.08 -1.22
C ALA A 213 29.21 -65.82 -0.90
N CYS A 214 28.10 -65.61 -1.61
CA CYS A 214 27.15 -64.53 -1.41
C CYS A 214 25.91 -64.93 -0.60
N THR A 215 25.84 -66.15 -0.06
CA THR A 215 24.74 -66.61 0.80
C THR A 215 25.24 -66.76 2.25
N GLN A 216 24.40 -66.41 3.24
CA GLN A 216 24.76 -66.48 4.67
C GLN A 216 24.38 -67.80 5.34
N SER A 217 23.44 -68.53 4.73
CA SER A 217 22.93 -69.82 5.20
C SER A 217 22.19 -70.51 4.05
N SER A 218 22.31 -71.83 3.95
CA SER A 218 21.73 -72.60 2.84
C SER A 218 20.98 -73.83 3.33
N SER A 219 19.81 -74.07 2.73
CA SER A 219 18.81 -75.03 3.18
C SER A 219 18.31 -75.91 2.04
N CYS A 220 17.95 -77.15 2.36
CA CYS A 220 17.34 -78.07 1.42
C CYS A 220 15.90 -77.64 1.12
N SER A 221 15.61 -77.35 -0.15
CA SER A 221 14.28 -76.99 -0.65
C SER A 221 13.34 -78.20 -0.72
N ALA A 222 12.02 -77.94 -0.83
CA ALA A 222 10.98 -78.96 -1.07
C ALA A 222 11.26 -79.90 -2.28
N SER A 223 12.11 -79.49 -3.22
CA SER A 223 12.53 -80.28 -4.38
C SER A 223 13.82 -81.09 -4.17
N GLY A 224 14.39 -81.12 -2.97
CA GLY A 224 15.60 -81.90 -2.66
C GLY A 224 16.89 -81.28 -3.20
N ALA A 225 16.93 -79.96 -3.41
CA ALA A 225 18.10 -79.21 -3.83
C ALA A 225 18.51 -78.18 -2.77
N CYS A 226 19.80 -78.01 -2.51
CA CYS A 226 20.31 -76.97 -1.62
C CYS A 226 20.13 -75.58 -2.26
N VAL A 227 19.66 -74.61 -1.49
CA VAL A 227 19.49 -73.21 -1.92
C VAL A 227 19.87 -72.25 -0.78
N GLY A 228 20.61 -71.20 -1.10
CA GLY A 228 20.91 -70.11 -0.17
C GLY A 228 19.69 -69.28 0.21
N GLU A 229 19.50 -69.10 1.50
CA GLU A 229 18.48 -68.25 2.11
C GLU A 229 19.17 -67.13 2.92
N SER A 230 19.06 -65.89 2.43
CA SER A 230 19.74 -64.64 2.87
C SER A 230 21.05 -64.35 2.16
N THR A 231 21.12 -63.21 1.46
CA THR A 231 22.33 -62.70 0.81
C THR A 231 23.30 -62.07 1.80
N VAL A 232 24.59 -62.15 1.54
CA VAL A 232 25.63 -61.33 2.21
C VAL A 232 25.40 -59.87 1.85
N ASP A 233 25.40 -59.00 2.87
CA ASP A 233 25.48 -57.55 2.65
C ASP A 233 26.95 -57.17 2.39
N CYS A 234 27.18 -56.45 1.30
CA CYS A 234 28.50 -56.08 0.82
C CYS A 234 28.76 -54.58 0.88
N ASP A 235 27.85 -53.78 1.44
CA ASP A 235 28.07 -52.35 1.57
C ASP A 235 29.23 -52.06 2.56
N ASP A 236 30.28 -51.43 2.05
CA ASP A 236 31.43 -50.97 2.85
C ASP A 236 31.22 -49.55 3.41
N GLY A 237 30.07 -48.91 3.10
CA GLY A 237 29.67 -47.61 3.62
C GLY A 237 30.36 -46.43 2.95
N ASN A 238 31.06 -46.63 1.83
CA ASN A 238 31.66 -45.56 1.04
C ASN A 238 30.76 -45.22 -0.17
N PRO A 239 30.20 -44.00 -0.30
CA PRO A 239 29.38 -43.64 -1.46
C PRO A 239 30.16 -43.67 -2.79
N CYS A 240 31.49 -43.69 -2.73
CA CYS A 240 32.41 -43.74 -3.87
C CYS A 240 32.89 -45.14 -4.24
N THR A 241 32.35 -46.18 -3.60
CA THR A 241 32.44 -47.55 -4.09
C THR A 241 31.07 -48.03 -4.59
N LYS A 242 31.10 -48.81 -5.67
CA LYS A 242 29.99 -49.66 -6.07
C LYS A 242 30.29 -51.07 -5.58
N ASN A 243 29.52 -51.48 -4.58
CA ASN A 243 29.63 -52.76 -3.93
C ASN A 243 28.80 -53.83 -4.65
N THR A 244 29.42 -54.98 -4.89
CA THR A 244 28.83 -56.12 -5.63
C THR A 244 29.31 -57.43 -5.02
N CYS A 245 28.44 -58.45 -4.97
CA CYS A 245 28.86 -59.77 -4.53
C CYS A 245 29.11 -60.70 -5.74
N ASP A 246 30.26 -61.37 -5.76
CA ASP A 246 30.61 -62.42 -6.73
C ASP A 246 30.48 -63.80 -6.07
N PRO A 247 29.63 -64.71 -6.57
CA PRO A 247 29.39 -66.02 -5.96
C PRO A 247 30.61 -66.90 -5.70
N ALA A 248 31.74 -66.67 -6.38
CA ALA A 248 32.98 -67.42 -6.16
C ALA A 248 33.99 -66.71 -5.25
N SER A 249 33.81 -65.41 -4.99
CA SER A 249 34.82 -64.54 -4.34
C SER A 249 34.28 -63.75 -3.13
N GLY A 250 32.96 -63.70 -2.94
CA GLY A 250 32.30 -62.87 -1.94
C GLY A 250 32.21 -61.40 -2.38
N CYS A 251 32.23 -60.48 -1.40
CA CYS A 251 32.09 -59.04 -1.65
C CYS A 251 33.29 -58.44 -2.40
N LEU A 252 32.98 -57.73 -3.49
CA LEU A 252 33.91 -56.95 -4.30
C LEU A 252 33.43 -55.49 -4.37
N SER A 253 34.25 -54.57 -3.86
CA SER A 253 34.06 -53.13 -4.05
C SER A 253 34.82 -52.65 -5.29
N SER A 254 34.24 -51.67 -5.99
CA SER A 254 34.80 -51.09 -7.22
C SER A 254 34.59 -49.58 -7.22
N LEU A 255 35.58 -48.80 -7.68
CA LEU A 255 35.44 -47.33 -7.68
C LEU A 255 34.36 -46.87 -8.67
N THR A 256 33.61 -45.84 -8.31
CA THR A 256 32.58 -45.22 -9.17
C THR A 256 32.76 -43.70 -9.22
N GLU A 257 32.52 -43.11 -10.39
CA GLU A 257 32.47 -41.65 -10.60
C GLU A 257 31.01 -41.18 -10.42
N SER A 258 30.46 -41.43 -9.24
CA SER A 258 29.11 -41.03 -8.85
C SER A 258 29.12 -39.65 -8.17
N PRO A 259 28.02 -38.87 -8.24
CA PRO A 259 27.77 -37.82 -7.28
C PRO A 259 27.72 -38.39 -5.85
N CYS A 260 28.19 -37.62 -4.88
CA CYS A 260 28.24 -38.00 -3.47
C CYS A 260 27.90 -36.80 -2.58
N ASP A 261 28.32 -36.87 -1.32
CA ASP A 261 28.16 -35.87 -0.26
C ASP A 261 29.40 -36.08 0.64
N ASP A 262 30.33 -35.13 0.66
CA ASP A 262 31.56 -35.21 1.48
C ASP A 262 31.36 -34.71 2.92
N GLY A 263 30.24 -34.06 3.18
CA GLY A 263 29.82 -33.55 4.47
C GLY A 263 30.35 -32.16 4.84
N ASP A 264 31.07 -31.48 3.94
CA ASP A 264 31.43 -30.07 4.07
C ASP A 264 30.35 -29.20 3.41
N ALA A 265 29.83 -28.19 4.11
CA ALA A 265 28.86 -27.26 3.52
C ALA A 265 29.51 -26.20 2.61
N CYS A 266 30.84 -26.23 2.49
CA CYS A 266 31.66 -25.34 1.66
C CYS A 266 32.19 -25.98 0.38
N THR A 267 31.57 -27.07 -0.05
CA THR A 267 31.84 -27.76 -1.30
C THR A 267 30.61 -27.81 -2.21
N ASP A 268 30.85 -27.85 -3.53
CA ASP A 268 29.81 -28.03 -4.55
C ASP A 268 30.22 -29.04 -5.64
N GLU A 269 29.24 -29.51 -6.41
CA GLU A 269 29.38 -30.56 -7.43
C GLU A 269 30.07 -31.87 -6.96
N ASP A 270 30.06 -32.17 -5.65
CA ASP A 270 30.59 -33.36 -4.97
C ASP A 270 30.67 -34.64 -5.82
N LEU A 271 31.89 -34.98 -6.22
CA LEU A 271 32.15 -36.08 -7.14
C LEU A 271 33.18 -37.07 -6.58
N CYS A 272 32.85 -38.35 -6.68
CA CYS A 272 33.74 -39.43 -6.29
C CYS A 272 35.01 -39.50 -7.15
N SER A 273 36.15 -39.15 -6.55
CA SER A 273 37.46 -39.17 -7.18
C SER A 273 38.39 -40.16 -6.45
N GLN A 274 38.83 -41.20 -7.16
CA GLN A 274 39.73 -42.25 -6.64
C GLN A 274 39.26 -42.96 -5.34
N GLY A 275 37.96 -42.91 -5.02
CA GLY A 275 37.37 -43.53 -3.82
C GLY A 275 37.21 -42.59 -2.62
N THR A 276 37.42 -41.29 -2.81
CA THR A 276 37.11 -40.23 -1.85
C THR A 276 36.05 -39.31 -2.47
N CYS A 277 35.08 -38.84 -1.67
CA CYS A 277 34.19 -37.75 -2.10
C CYS A 277 34.89 -36.42 -1.86
N ALA A 278 34.79 -35.50 -2.82
CA ALA A 278 35.25 -34.12 -2.68
C ALA A 278 34.54 -33.24 -3.74
N GLY A 279 34.00 -32.10 -3.35
CA GLY A 279 33.52 -31.08 -4.29
C GLY A 279 34.61 -30.11 -4.78
N SER A 280 34.20 -29.16 -5.62
CA SER A 280 34.88 -27.86 -5.78
C SER A 280 34.64 -27.02 -4.53
N THR A 281 35.52 -26.05 -4.23
CA THR A 281 35.25 -25.06 -3.18
C THR A 281 34.08 -24.19 -3.61
N LEU A 282 33.01 -24.18 -2.82
CA LEU A 282 31.86 -23.31 -3.02
C LEU A 282 32.32 -21.85 -2.96
N ASP A 283 31.96 -21.07 -3.99
CA ASP A 283 32.14 -19.63 -3.98
C ASP A 283 31.00 -19.00 -3.16
N CYS A 284 31.36 -18.06 -2.28
CA CYS A 284 30.45 -17.44 -1.32
C CYS A 284 30.38 -15.93 -1.43
N ASP A 285 31.06 -15.33 -2.42
CA ASP A 285 30.89 -13.93 -2.82
C ASP A 285 29.40 -13.70 -3.19
N ASP A 286 28.70 -12.83 -2.45
CA ASP A 286 27.30 -12.44 -2.74
C ASP A 286 27.16 -11.17 -3.60
N GLU A 287 28.27 -10.72 -4.20
CA GLU A 287 28.44 -9.48 -4.97
C GLU A 287 28.19 -8.18 -4.14
N ASP A 288 28.09 -8.26 -2.80
CA ASP A 288 27.92 -7.10 -1.91
C ASP A 288 29.26 -6.67 -1.26
N PRO A 289 29.79 -5.46 -1.55
CA PRO A 289 31.06 -5.00 -0.97
C PRO A 289 30.99 -4.69 0.54
N CYS A 290 29.81 -4.82 1.17
CA CYS A 290 29.56 -4.58 2.59
C CYS A 290 29.29 -5.84 3.41
N THR A 291 29.46 -7.03 2.81
CA THR A 291 29.57 -8.29 3.52
C THR A 291 31.05 -8.69 3.71
N ILE A 292 31.31 -9.51 4.71
CA ILE A 292 32.48 -10.40 4.74
C ILE A 292 31.94 -11.81 4.57
N ASP A 293 32.29 -12.41 3.44
CA ASP A 293 31.95 -13.77 3.10
C ASP A 293 32.95 -14.74 3.72
N GLU A 294 32.47 -15.51 4.71
CA GLU A 294 33.19 -16.66 5.23
C GLU A 294 32.33 -17.90 5.02
N CYS A 295 32.87 -18.90 4.32
CA CYS A 295 32.25 -20.20 4.29
C CYS A 295 32.62 -21.00 5.54
N VAL A 296 31.60 -21.44 6.28
CA VAL A 296 31.74 -22.17 7.54
C VAL A 296 31.33 -23.62 7.32
N VAL A 297 32.27 -24.55 7.46
CA VAL A 297 32.16 -26.00 7.14
C VAL A 297 30.86 -26.68 7.62
N ASP A 298 30.35 -26.33 8.81
CA ASP A 298 29.11 -26.93 9.37
C ASP A 298 27.80 -26.17 8.99
N VAL A 299 27.87 -25.11 8.18
CA VAL A 299 26.79 -24.11 7.95
C VAL A 299 26.62 -23.71 6.48
N GLY A 300 27.71 -23.62 5.72
CA GLY A 300 27.77 -23.09 4.35
C GLY A 300 28.24 -21.64 4.31
N CYS A 301 27.93 -20.93 3.22
CA CYS A 301 28.23 -19.51 3.09
C CYS A 301 27.60 -18.68 4.22
N THR A 302 28.37 -17.78 4.82
CA THR A 302 27.89 -16.80 5.78
C THR A 302 28.39 -15.41 5.41
N HIS A 303 27.43 -14.52 5.15
CA HIS A 303 27.66 -13.13 4.74
C HIS A 303 27.48 -12.25 5.99
N THR A 304 28.54 -11.60 6.45
CA THR A 304 28.54 -10.86 7.72
C THR A 304 28.79 -9.37 7.51
N ALA A 305 27.84 -8.52 7.94
CA ALA A 305 27.91 -7.07 7.69
C ALA A 305 29.21 -6.44 8.23
N PHE A 306 29.89 -5.71 7.36
CA PHE A 306 31.17 -5.05 7.57
C PHE A 306 30.98 -3.54 7.80
N GLU A 307 31.76 -2.94 8.71
CA GLU A 307 31.86 -1.48 8.86
C GLU A 307 33.24 -1.05 8.34
N GLY A 308 33.28 -0.39 7.19
CA GLY A 308 34.52 0.01 6.52
C GLY A 308 34.29 0.70 5.17
N PRO A 309 35.37 1.00 4.42
CA PRO A 309 35.27 1.59 3.08
C PRO A 309 34.82 0.55 2.05
N CYS A 310 34.04 1.01 1.08
CA CYS A 310 33.55 0.22 -0.06
C CYS A 310 33.67 1.05 -1.35
N ASP A 311 32.94 0.66 -2.40
CA ASP A 311 32.80 1.32 -3.69
C ASP A 311 31.35 1.02 -4.12
N ASP A 312 30.46 2.02 -4.15
CA ASP A 312 29.05 1.81 -4.53
C ASP A 312 28.82 1.77 -6.04
N GLY A 313 29.88 2.00 -6.83
CA GLY A 313 29.90 1.92 -8.28
C GLY A 313 29.32 3.14 -9.00
N GLU A 314 28.83 4.16 -8.30
CA GLU A 314 28.41 5.43 -8.91
C GLU A 314 29.61 6.38 -9.06
N VAL A 315 29.81 6.98 -10.24
CA VAL A 315 30.97 7.88 -10.50
C VAL A 315 30.74 9.30 -9.91
N CYS A 316 29.76 9.43 -9.02
CA CYS A 316 29.27 10.68 -8.44
C CYS A 316 29.20 10.68 -6.92
N THR A 317 29.72 9.62 -6.30
CA THR A 317 29.90 9.40 -4.87
C THR A 317 31.41 9.35 -4.56
N GLU A 318 31.79 9.82 -3.38
CA GLU A 318 33.12 9.55 -2.83
C GLU A 318 33.08 9.27 -1.32
N ASN A 319 34.17 8.68 -0.81
CA ASN A 319 34.34 8.25 0.58
C ASN A 319 33.35 7.16 1.04
N ASP A 320 32.90 6.33 0.11
CA ASP A 320 31.88 5.30 0.29
C ASP A 320 32.16 4.38 1.47
N THR A 321 31.16 4.22 2.33
CA THR A 321 31.26 3.39 3.53
C THR A 321 30.05 2.50 3.73
N CYS A 322 30.31 1.33 4.30
CA CYS A 322 29.30 0.36 4.69
C CYS A 322 28.60 0.79 5.97
N GLY A 323 27.30 1.07 5.86
CA GLY A 323 26.44 1.41 6.99
C GLY A 323 26.01 0.19 7.82
N VAL A 324 25.45 0.45 9.01
CA VAL A 324 24.98 -0.59 9.96
C VAL A 324 23.85 -1.51 9.45
N GLU A 325 23.30 -1.22 8.26
CA GLU A 325 22.29 -2.05 7.58
C GLU A 325 22.88 -2.90 6.43
N GLY A 326 24.21 -2.86 6.22
CA GLY A 326 24.90 -3.63 5.18
C GLY A 326 24.86 -2.99 3.78
N LEU A 327 24.58 -1.70 3.68
CA LEU A 327 24.55 -0.97 2.40
C LEU A 327 25.80 -0.09 2.25
N CYS A 328 26.42 -0.11 1.07
CA CYS A 328 27.46 0.86 0.69
C CYS A 328 26.82 2.19 0.28
N THR A 329 27.33 3.31 0.81
CA THR A 329 26.91 4.66 0.44
C THR A 329 28.05 5.67 0.53
N GLY A 330 28.31 6.43 -0.53
CA GLY A 330 29.18 7.61 -0.52
C GLY A 330 28.51 8.94 -0.12
N GLU A 331 29.34 9.98 -0.03
CA GLU A 331 28.92 11.38 -0.01
C GLU A 331 28.94 11.93 -1.47
N ASP A 332 28.01 12.82 -1.84
CA ASP A 332 27.96 13.39 -3.19
C ASP A 332 29.29 14.08 -3.57
N VAL A 333 29.87 13.76 -4.73
CA VAL A 333 31.10 14.40 -5.23
C VAL A 333 30.83 15.88 -5.52
N ASP A 334 31.52 16.76 -4.79
CA ASP A 334 31.55 18.20 -5.07
C ASP A 334 32.31 18.46 -6.38
N CYS A 335 31.55 18.58 -7.47
CA CYS A 335 32.09 18.85 -8.79
C CYS A 335 32.45 20.32 -9.05
N GLU A 336 32.19 21.25 -8.11
CA GLU A 336 32.38 22.68 -8.34
C GLU A 336 33.88 23.03 -8.51
N ASP A 337 34.26 23.48 -9.71
CA ASP A 337 35.64 23.86 -10.03
C ASP A 337 36.03 25.27 -9.51
N GLY A 338 35.06 25.99 -8.92
CA GLY A 338 35.21 27.34 -8.38
C GLY A 338 35.23 28.45 -9.43
N ASN A 339 34.89 28.18 -10.68
CA ASN A 339 34.86 29.18 -11.76
C ASN A 339 33.41 29.65 -12.04
N PRO A 340 33.07 30.94 -11.91
CA PRO A 340 31.72 31.43 -12.21
C PRO A 340 31.32 31.32 -13.70
N CYS A 341 32.27 31.00 -14.59
CA CYS A 341 32.03 30.83 -16.03
C CYS A 341 31.87 29.37 -16.49
N THR A 342 31.78 28.43 -15.57
CA THR A 342 31.42 27.04 -15.82
C THR A 342 30.11 26.70 -15.11
N PHE A 343 29.44 25.67 -15.59
CA PHE A 343 28.44 24.94 -14.82
C PHE A 343 28.87 23.48 -14.74
N THR A 344 28.96 23.00 -13.52
CA THR A 344 29.50 21.71 -13.14
C THR A 344 28.38 20.75 -12.78
N THR A 345 28.38 19.58 -13.40
CA THR A 345 27.38 18.53 -13.18
C THR A 345 28.04 17.18 -13.13
N CYS A 346 27.71 16.36 -12.14
CA CYS A 346 28.14 14.97 -12.18
C CYS A 346 27.27 14.16 -13.15
N ASP A 347 27.91 13.51 -14.13
CA ASP A 347 27.30 12.54 -15.03
C ASP A 347 27.60 11.14 -14.52
N LEU A 348 26.56 10.32 -14.32
CA LEU A 348 26.65 8.98 -13.71
C LEU A 348 27.49 7.96 -14.51
N VAL A 349 28.05 8.32 -15.68
CA VAL A 349 28.89 7.46 -16.51
C VAL A 349 30.33 8.00 -16.66
N VAL A 350 30.55 9.32 -16.50
CA VAL A 350 31.89 9.94 -16.68
C VAL A 350 32.36 10.82 -15.52
N GLY A 351 31.57 10.94 -14.45
CA GLY A 351 31.87 11.77 -13.29
C GLY A 351 31.64 13.27 -13.56
N CYS A 352 32.39 14.13 -12.88
CA CYS A 352 32.25 15.58 -13.02
C CYS A 352 32.47 16.07 -14.46
N THR A 353 31.44 16.68 -15.03
CA THR A 353 31.44 17.33 -16.35
C THR A 353 31.36 18.84 -16.21
N ILE A 354 32.08 19.55 -17.08
CA ILE A 354 32.20 21.01 -17.07
C ILE A 354 31.56 21.55 -18.36
N THR A 355 30.61 22.48 -18.23
CA THR A 355 29.94 23.18 -19.34
C THR A 355 30.31 24.66 -19.32
N GLU A 356 30.82 25.21 -20.43
CA GLU A 356 31.14 26.65 -20.52
C GLU A 356 29.86 27.51 -20.60
N LEU A 357 29.71 28.50 -19.71
CA LEU A 357 28.55 29.39 -19.65
C LEU A 357 28.72 30.68 -20.47
N ILE A 358 28.99 30.57 -21.78
CA ILE A 358 29.28 31.73 -22.63
C ILE A 358 28.12 32.76 -22.59
N GLY A 359 28.42 34.00 -22.20
CA GLY A 359 27.45 35.09 -22.06
C GLY A 359 26.64 35.06 -20.75
N ALA A 360 26.98 34.21 -19.78
CA ALA A 360 26.52 34.40 -18.41
C ALA A 360 27.27 35.57 -17.74
N ALA A 361 26.63 36.19 -16.75
CA ALA A 361 27.26 37.23 -15.94
C ALA A 361 28.28 36.61 -14.96
N CYS A 362 29.40 37.29 -14.77
CA CYS A 362 30.44 36.95 -13.82
C CYS A 362 30.97 38.25 -13.17
N GLU A 363 32.02 38.13 -12.35
CA GLU A 363 32.74 39.26 -11.77
C GLU A 363 34.24 38.93 -11.93
N ASP A 364 35.03 39.75 -12.62
CA ASP A 364 36.46 39.48 -12.84
C ASP A 364 37.35 39.92 -11.65
N GLY A 365 36.78 40.71 -10.74
CA GLY A 365 37.41 41.23 -9.53
C GLY A 365 37.95 42.65 -9.65
N ASP A 366 37.83 43.29 -10.81
CA ASP A 366 38.11 44.71 -11.01
C ASP A 366 36.85 45.55 -10.73
N LEU A 367 36.85 46.35 -9.66
CA LEU A 367 35.70 47.23 -9.33
C LEU A 367 35.52 48.41 -10.31
N CYS A 368 36.32 48.45 -11.38
CA CYS A 368 36.23 49.39 -12.49
C CYS A 368 35.79 48.74 -13.82
N THR A 369 35.14 47.58 -13.75
CA THR A 369 34.33 47.00 -14.82
C THR A 369 32.91 46.75 -14.28
N VAL A 370 31.91 46.74 -15.17
CA VAL A 370 30.52 46.38 -14.83
C VAL A 370 29.89 45.61 -15.98
N PHE A 371 29.03 44.64 -15.65
CA PHE A 371 28.48 43.67 -16.61
C PHE A 371 29.60 42.83 -17.27
N ASP A 372 30.46 42.22 -16.45
CA ASP A 372 31.42 41.24 -16.94
C ASP A 372 30.67 40.00 -17.43
N GLU A 373 31.09 39.47 -18.58
CA GLU A 373 30.45 38.31 -19.21
C GLU A 373 31.46 37.15 -19.35
N CYS A 374 30.98 35.92 -19.38
CA CYS A 374 31.82 34.76 -19.61
C CYS A 374 32.15 34.57 -21.10
N GLY A 375 33.43 34.64 -21.44
CA GLY A 375 33.95 34.45 -22.80
C GLY A 375 34.21 32.98 -23.19
N GLU A 376 34.59 32.76 -24.46
CA GLU A 376 35.04 31.45 -24.95
C GLU A 376 36.23 30.93 -24.12
N GLY A 377 36.17 29.66 -23.68
CA GLY A 377 37.19 29.05 -22.83
C GLY A 377 36.97 29.27 -21.33
N ALA A 378 35.73 29.60 -20.91
CA ALA A 378 35.31 29.82 -19.52
C ALA A 378 36.18 30.82 -18.73
N VAL A 379 36.48 31.97 -19.35
CA VAL A 379 37.17 33.10 -18.70
C VAL A 379 36.21 34.28 -18.58
N CYS A 380 36.07 34.84 -17.38
CA CYS A 380 35.33 36.09 -17.19
C CYS A 380 36.04 37.23 -17.93
N ILE A 381 35.32 37.98 -18.77
CA ILE A 381 35.86 39.11 -19.52
C ILE A 381 35.26 40.43 -19.02
N SER A 382 36.16 41.29 -18.53
CA SER A 382 35.95 42.70 -18.19
C SER A 382 34.90 43.40 -19.07
N GLY A 383 33.81 43.82 -18.45
CA GLY A 383 32.78 44.65 -19.06
C GLY A 383 33.23 46.10 -19.32
N PRO A 384 32.34 46.98 -19.82
CA PRO A 384 32.63 48.40 -19.88
C PRO A 384 32.90 49.00 -18.49
N ALA A 385 33.81 49.96 -18.41
CA ALA A 385 34.07 50.66 -17.16
C ALA A 385 32.86 51.49 -16.70
N PRO A 386 32.54 51.52 -15.39
CA PRO A 386 31.44 52.31 -14.86
C PRO A 386 31.72 53.81 -14.99
N THR A 387 30.65 54.60 -15.16
CA THR A 387 30.74 56.06 -15.10
C THR A 387 30.86 56.51 -13.65
N CYS A 388 32.10 56.61 -13.15
CA CYS A 388 32.41 57.14 -11.82
C CYS A 388 32.21 58.67 -11.69
N ASP A 389 31.34 59.28 -12.50
CA ASP A 389 30.98 60.70 -12.45
C ASP A 389 29.92 60.88 -11.35
N ASP A 390 30.25 61.53 -10.22
CA ASP A 390 29.27 61.82 -9.16
C ASP A 390 28.50 63.13 -9.39
N GLY A 391 28.82 63.86 -10.46
CA GLY A 391 28.26 65.16 -10.79
C GLY A 391 28.78 66.33 -9.92
N ASN A 392 29.72 66.09 -9.00
CA ASN A 392 30.28 67.12 -8.13
C ASN A 392 31.51 67.78 -8.77
N VAL A 393 31.35 69.05 -9.17
CA VAL A 393 32.41 69.87 -9.78
C VAL A 393 33.60 70.21 -8.85
N CYS A 394 33.66 69.60 -7.66
CA CYS A 394 34.72 69.75 -6.67
C CYS A 394 35.52 68.47 -6.39
N THR A 395 35.27 67.39 -7.15
CA THR A 395 36.00 66.13 -7.11
C THR A 395 36.62 65.81 -8.46
N ASN A 396 37.83 65.24 -8.43
CA ASN A 396 38.42 64.56 -9.57
C ASN A 396 38.05 63.09 -9.49
N ASP A 397 37.29 62.67 -10.48
CA ASP A 397 36.61 61.39 -10.52
C ASP A 397 37.46 60.35 -11.22
N THR A 398 37.84 59.32 -10.47
CA THR A 398 38.73 58.26 -10.93
C THR A 398 38.18 56.91 -10.50
N CYS A 399 38.63 55.84 -11.15
CA CYS A 399 38.31 54.49 -10.70
C CYS A 399 39.62 53.75 -10.37
N ASP A 400 39.68 53.14 -9.19
CA ASP A 400 40.77 52.28 -8.74
C ASP A 400 40.25 50.84 -8.62
N SER A 401 40.88 49.91 -9.34
CA SER A 401 40.37 48.55 -9.53
C SER A 401 40.20 47.74 -8.25
N ALA A 402 40.83 48.15 -7.14
CA ALA A 402 40.73 47.48 -5.85
C ALA A 402 39.67 48.08 -4.91
N VAL A 403 39.11 49.26 -5.20
CA VAL A 403 38.12 49.95 -4.33
C VAL A 403 36.95 50.61 -5.08
N GLY A 404 36.94 50.58 -6.41
CA GLY A 404 35.90 51.17 -7.26
C GLY A 404 36.10 52.66 -7.50
N CYS A 405 35.00 53.42 -7.58
CA CYS A 405 35.05 54.86 -7.82
C CYS A 405 35.67 55.63 -6.64
N VAL A 406 36.71 56.42 -6.93
CA VAL A 406 37.46 57.24 -5.98
C VAL A 406 37.37 58.71 -6.39
N PHE A 407 36.67 59.47 -5.55
CA PHE A 407 36.38 60.89 -5.71
C PHE A 407 37.42 61.70 -4.92
N THR A 408 38.30 62.45 -5.59
CA THR A 408 39.41 63.17 -4.94
C THR A 408 39.24 64.68 -4.97
N THR A 409 39.09 65.31 -3.81
CA THR A 409 38.73 66.72 -3.69
C THR A 409 39.83 67.67 -4.17
N HIS A 410 39.45 68.82 -4.72
CA HIS A 410 40.38 69.86 -5.22
C HIS A 410 40.03 71.27 -4.72
N GLU A 411 40.91 72.25 -5.00
CA GLU A 411 40.75 73.66 -4.60
C GLU A 411 40.40 74.61 -5.77
N ASP A 412 40.18 74.08 -6.98
CA ASP A 412 39.86 74.90 -8.17
C ASP A 412 38.52 75.67 -8.04
N PRO A 413 38.33 76.78 -8.80
CA PRO A 413 37.10 77.56 -8.78
C PRO A 413 35.90 76.79 -9.32
N CYS A 414 34.74 76.99 -8.70
CA CYS A 414 33.49 76.30 -9.02
C CYS A 414 32.32 77.29 -9.14
N ASN A 415 31.10 76.76 -9.24
CA ASN A 415 29.88 77.55 -9.06
C ASN A 415 28.81 76.65 -8.42
N ASP A 416 28.24 77.07 -7.30
CA ASP A 416 27.24 76.33 -6.53
C ASP A 416 25.79 76.57 -7.04
N GLY A 417 25.64 77.39 -8.09
CA GLY A 417 24.37 77.83 -8.65
C GLY A 417 23.63 78.87 -7.80
N ASN A 418 24.19 79.30 -6.67
CA ASN A 418 23.50 80.13 -5.69
C ASN A 418 23.83 81.63 -5.92
N PRO A 419 22.85 82.48 -6.25
CA PRO A 419 23.07 83.91 -6.46
C PRO A 419 23.29 84.70 -5.15
N CYS A 420 23.37 84.02 -4.01
CA CYS A 420 23.58 84.59 -2.67
C CYS A 420 25.00 84.35 -2.11
N THR A 421 25.86 83.72 -2.89
CA THR A 421 27.29 83.54 -2.63
C THR A 421 28.10 84.35 -3.65
N GLU A 422 29.31 84.76 -3.26
CA GLU A 422 30.32 85.27 -4.17
C GLU A 422 31.72 84.69 -3.87
N ASN A 423 32.53 84.52 -4.91
CA ASN A 423 33.90 83.99 -4.89
C ASN A 423 33.98 82.49 -4.54
N GLU A 424 33.17 81.67 -5.21
CA GLU A 424 33.06 80.24 -4.97
C GLU A 424 34.36 79.49 -5.26
N THR A 425 34.76 78.64 -4.31
CA THR A 425 35.90 77.71 -4.45
C THR A 425 35.55 76.36 -3.86
N CYS A 426 36.16 75.30 -4.39
CA CYS A 426 36.02 73.97 -3.84
C CYS A 426 36.78 73.87 -2.51
N GLN A 427 36.09 73.50 -1.44
CA GLN A 427 36.64 73.34 -0.09
C GLN A 427 36.08 72.08 0.55
N GLU A 428 36.96 71.17 0.97
CA GLU A 428 36.64 69.85 1.55
C GLU A 428 35.66 69.00 0.70
N GLY A 429 35.57 69.25 -0.61
CA GLY A 429 34.69 68.55 -1.56
C GLY A 429 33.36 69.24 -1.86
N PHE A 430 33.10 70.42 -1.28
CA PHE A 430 31.91 71.22 -1.54
C PHE A 430 32.27 72.52 -2.23
N CYS A 431 31.42 72.99 -3.14
CA CYS A 431 31.54 74.34 -3.69
C CYS A 431 30.99 75.36 -2.68
N ALA A 432 31.81 76.33 -2.27
CA ALA A 432 31.41 77.33 -1.27
C ALA A 432 31.99 78.72 -1.58
N GLY A 433 31.14 79.75 -1.52
CA GLY A 433 31.51 81.17 -1.57
C GLY A 433 31.25 81.90 -0.24
N SER A 434 31.62 83.18 -0.18
CA SER A 434 31.23 84.07 0.91
C SER A 434 29.82 84.65 0.69
N PRO A 435 29.01 84.91 1.74
CA PRO A 435 27.66 85.47 1.56
C PRO A 435 27.68 86.85 0.88
N ALA A 436 26.90 87.02 -0.19
CA ALA A 436 26.71 88.28 -0.87
C ALA A 436 25.88 89.26 -0.03
N SER A 437 26.22 90.56 -0.07
CA SER A 437 25.52 91.60 0.67
C SER A 437 24.31 92.13 -0.11
N CYS A 438 23.11 91.98 0.46
CA CYS A 438 21.84 92.41 -0.14
C CYS A 438 21.18 93.63 0.53
N ASP A 439 21.89 94.36 1.40
CA ASP A 439 21.42 95.59 2.07
C ASP A 439 21.16 96.72 1.04
N ASP A 440 19.97 97.33 1.03
CA ASP A 440 19.63 98.48 0.17
C ASP A 440 19.56 99.84 0.92
N GLU A 441 19.99 99.88 2.17
CA GLU A 441 19.93 101.01 3.10
C GLU A 441 18.51 101.55 3.41
N ASN A 442 17.42 100.88 3.00
CA ASN A 442 16.04 101.30 3.29
C ASN A 442 15.44 100.55 4.51
N PRO A 443 15.06 101.24 5.60
CA PRO A 443 14.47 100.58 6.78
C PRO A 443 13.09 99.96 6.51
N CYS A 444 12.41 100.34 5.43
CA CYS A 444 11.09 99.83 5.04
C CYS A 444 11.12 98.63 4.09
N THR A 445 12.29 98.10 3.77
CA THR A 445 12.50 96.80 3.11
C THR A 445 13.02 95.77 4.11
N THR A 446 12.82 94.48 3.83
CA THR A 446 13.53 93.40 4.50
C THR A 446 14.35 92.68 3.45
N ASP A 447 15.67 92.89 3.54
CA ASP A 447 16.62 92.30 2.62
C ASP A 447 16.74 90.81 2.87
N THR A 448 16.36 90.04 1.87
CA THR A 448 16.46 88.59 1.87
C THR A 448 17.20 88.17 0.61
N CYS A 449 18.12 87.22 0.72
CA CYS A 449 18.70 86.60 -0.47
C CYS A 449 18.06 85.23 -0.69
N GLY A 450 17.30 85.10 -1.77
CA GLY A 450 16.68 83.85 -2.16
C GLY A 450 17.64 83.01 -2.99
N ILE A 451 17.91 81.78 -2.55
CA ILE A 451 18.88 80.83 -3.14
C ILE A 451 18.63 80.44 -4.62
N LEU A 452 17.55 80.92 -5.24
CA LEU A 452 17.23 80.75 -6.67
C LEU A 452 16.91 82.08 -7.39
N THR A 453 16.84 83.21 -6.66
CA THR A 453 16.35 84.51 -7.15
C THR A 453 17.32 85.66 -6.93
N GLY A 454 18.31 85.50 -6.05
CA GLY A 454 19.22 86.57 -5.63
C GLY A 454 18.60 87.48 -4.56
N CYS A 455 19.19 88.66 -4.39
CA CYS A 455 18.71 89.69 -3.47
C CYS A 455 17.27 90.11 -3.80
N ALA A 456 16.41 90.13 -2.77
CA ALA A 456 15.03 90.56 -2.83
C ALA A 456 14.73 91.46 -1.62
N HIS A 457 14.44 92.73 -1.92
CA HIS A 457 14.13 93.78 -0.95
C HIS A 457 12.61 93.85 -0.82
N THR A 458 12.02 93.13 0.14
CA THR A 458 10.55 93.04 0.27
C THR A 458 10.01 94.13 1.19
N PRO A 459 8.96 94.88 0.79
CA PRO A 459 8.27 95.82 1.70
C PRO A 459 7.96 95.18 3.05
N ASN A 460 8.31 95.88 4.13
CA ASN A 460 8.10 95.45 5.50
C ASN A 460 7.13 96.38 6.22
N THR A 461 6.63 95.98 7.40
CA THR A 461 5.69 96.75 8.23
C THR A 461 6.26 97.04 9.63
N LYS A 462 7.54 97.44 9.70
CA LYS A 462 8.22 97.80 10.96
C LYS A 462 8.06 99.29 11.25
N ASP A 463 8.28 99.65 12.50
CA ASP A 463 8.41 101.03 12.98
C ASP A 463 9.46 101.81 12.16
N CYS A 464 9.12 103.04 11.78
CA CYS A 464 10.00 104.00 11.11
C CYS A 464 9.84 105.41 11.71
N ASP A 465 10.27 106.45 10.99
CA ASP A 465 10.17 107.86 11.38
C ASP A 465 10.05 108.68 10.08
N ASP A 466 8.90 109.30 9.84
CA ASP A 466 8.66 110.12 8.63
C ASP A 466 9.14 111.57 8.78
N GLY A 467 9.48 111.98 10.00
CA GLY A 467 10.02 113.28 10.37
C GLY A 467 9.00 114.39 10.60
N SER A 468 7.68 114.11 10.59
CA SER A 468 6.62 115.07 10.88
C SER A 468 6.14 115.00 12.35
N ALA A 469 5.70 116.14 12.89
CA ALA A 469 5.07 116.22 14.22
C ALA A 469 3.53 116.20 14.19
N CYS A 470 2.93 116.04 13.01
CA CYS A 470 1.48 115.83 12.82
C CYS A 470 1.15 114.39 12.43
N THR A 471 2.12 113.49 12.52
CA THR A 471 2.02 112.04 12.34
C THR A 471 2.51 111.31 13.58
N ALA A 472 2.03 110.09 13.80
CA ALA A 472 2.47 109.23 14.89
C ALA A 472 2.27 107.74 14.59
N ASN A 473 3.08 106.91 15.26
CA ASN A 473 3.14 105.45 15.04
C ASN A 473 3.54 105.11 13.60
N ASP A 474 4.55 105.81 13.08
CA ASP A 474 4.98 105.69 11.70
C ASP A 474 5.44 104.26 11.39
N LEU A 475 4.79 103.67 10.40
CA LEU A 475 5.00 102.29 9.98
C LEU A 475 5.34 102.27 8.50
N CYS A 476 6.15 101.30 8.12
CA CYS A 476 6.44 101.04 6.72
C CYS A 476 5.21 100.44 6.01
N ASP A 477 4.80 101.04 4.89
CA ASP A 477 3.75 100.55 3.98
C ASP A 477 4.15 100.75 2.52
N GLU A 478 3.84 99.75 1.68
CA GLU A 478 4.32 99.57 0.29
C GLU A 478 5.83 99.88 0.06
N GLY A 479 6.66 99.81 1.11
CA GLY A 479 8.11 100.06 1.07
C GLY A 479 8.54 101.51 1.36
N SER A 480 7.60 102.37 1.78
CA SER A 480 7.83 103.76 2.24
C SER A 480 7.38 103.91 3.70
N CYS A 481 7.95 104.86 4.44
CA CYS A 481 7.44 105.19 5.78
C CYS A 481 6.16 106.04 5.67
N GLN A 482 5.12 105.70 6.45
CA GLN A 482 3.85 106.43 6.53
C GLN A 482 3.42 106.55 7.99
N GLY A 483 3.14 107.77 8.46
CA GLY A 483 2.55 108.01 9.78
C GLY A 483 1.03 108.18 9.77
N GLU A 484 0.36 107.72 10.84
CA GLU A 484 -1.06 108.00 11.05
C GLU A 484 -1.25 109.46 11.50
N PRO A 485 -2.18 110.24 10.91
CA PRO A 485 -2.39 111.63 11.30
C PRO A 485 -2.78 111.80 12.76
N VAL A 486 -2.10 112.71 13.46
CA VAL A 486 -2.41 113.07 14.84
C VAL A 486 -3.70 113.88 14.88
N ASP A 487 -4.74 113.33 15.50
CA ASP A 487 -5.97 114.07 15.79
C ASP A 487 -5.71 115.18 16.81
N CYS A 488 -6.10 116.40 16.45
CA CYS A 488 -5.96 117.59 17.26
C CYS A 488 -7.25 118.03 17.95
N ALA A 489 -8.37 117.35 17.69
CA ALA A 489 -9.66 117.69 18.27
C ALA A 489 -9.62 117.60 19.82
N ASP A 490 -9.92 118.70 20.53
CA ASP A 490 -10.09 118.64 22.00
C ASP A 490 -11.52 118.31 22.44
N GLY A 491 -12.41 118.07 21.46
CA GLY A 491 -13.80 117.71 21.68
C GLY A 491 -14.73 118.89 22.00
N ASN A 492 -14.24 120.13 21.94
CA ASN A 492 -15.07 121.32 22.11
C ASN A 492 -15.60 121.84 20.77
N ALA A 493 -16.91 121.71 20.54
CA ALA A 493 -17.58 122.32 19.37
C ALA A 493 -17.52 123.87 19.33
N CYS A 494 -16.84 124.52 20.28
CA CYS A 494 -16.53 125.95 20.31
C CYS A 494 -15.03 126.27 20.14
N THR A 495 -14.21 125.38 19.55
CA THR A 495 -12.81 125.65 19.09
C THR A 495 -12.60 125.34 17.60
N ASP A 496 -11.43 125.70 17.05
CA ASP A 496 -11.04 125.63 15.63
C ASP A 496 -9.73 124.83 15.47
N ASP A 497 -9.80 123.52 15.69
CA ASP A 497 -8.65 122.67 16.01
C ASP A 497 -7.80 122.35 14.76
N THR A 498 -6.47 122.58 14.84
CA THR A 498 -5.54 122.54 13.70
C THR A 498 -4.17 121.94 14.05
N CYS A 499 -3.46 121.37 13.08
CA CYS A 499 -2.09 120.87 13.25
C CYS A 499 -1.06 121.69 12.46
N ASP A 500 0.18 121.77 12.97
CA ASP A 500 1.36 122.37 12.32
C ASP A 500 2.51 121.35 12.33
N ASP A 501 3.01 120.97 11.16
CA ASP A 501 3.95 119.84 10.95
C ASP A 501 5.24 119.91 11.80
N ALA A 502 5.57 121.06 12.38
CA ALA A 502 6.74 121.29 13.23
C ALA A 502 6.43 121.66 14.69
N LEU A 503 5.16 121.89 15.05
CA LEU A 503 4.72 122.35 16.36
C LEU A 503 3.59 121.52 16.99
N GLY A 504 2.90 120.69 16.21
CA GLY A 504 1.74 119.90 16.63
C GLY A 504 0.45 120.73 16.75
N CYS A 505 -0.49 120.20 17.54
CA CYS A 505 -1.88 120.67 17.64
C CYS A 505 -2.08 122.05 18.30
N GLN A 506 -3.04 122.82 17.77
CA GLN A 506 -3.35 124.21 18.13
C GLN A 506 -4.86 124.50 18.01
N ASN A 507 -5.49 124.88 19.14
CA ASN A 507 -6.95 124.93 19.29
C ASN A 507 -7.41 126.32 19.79
N PRO A 508 -7.85 127.24 18.90
CA PRO A 508 -8.35 128.58 19.24
C PRO A 508 -9.87 128.60 19.47
N VAL A 509 -10.37 129.46 20.37
CA VAL A 509 -11.81 129.53 20.72
C VAL A 509 -12.65 130.32 19.71
N LEU A 510 -13.77 129.74 19.29
CA LEU A 510 -14.77 130.31 18.39
C LEU A 510 -15.63 131.43 19.02
N ALA A 511 -16.40 132.13 18.19
CA ALA A 511 -17.26 133.22 18.62
C ALA A 511 -18.52 132.74 19.37
N ASN A 512 -19.03 133.57 20.30
CA ASN A 512 -20.35 133.39 20.90
C ASN A 512 -21.46 133.46 19.84
N ASP A 513 -22.59 132.80 20.14
CA ASP A 513 -23.77 132.68 19.28
C ASP A 513 -23.50 131.93 17.94
N SER A 514 -22.33 131.30 17.80
CA SER A 514 -22.09 130.26 16.80
C SER A 514 -22.98 129.04 17.07
N PRO A 515 -23.50 128.36 16.04
CA PRO A 515 -24.04 127.01 16.20
C PRO A 515 -22.96 126.06 16.75
N CYS A 516 -23.37 125.14 17.60
CA CYS A 516 -22.61 123.98 18.04
C CYS A 516 -23.61 122.88 18.35
N GLU A 517 -23.16 121.64 18.30
CA GLU A 517 -23.88 120.50 18.89
C GLU A 517 -23.18 120.18 20.21
N ASP A 518 -23.92 119.86 21.28
CA ASP A 518 -23.33 119.46 22.57
C ASP A 518 -23.13 117.94 22.72
N GLY A 519 -23.58 117.17 21.72
CA GLY A 519 -23.44 115.72 21.63
C GLY A 519 -24.66 114.91 22.08
N ASP A 520 -25.76 115.55 22.50
CA ASP A 520 -27.02 114.86 22.81
C ASP A 520 -28.03 115.00 21.66
N LEU A 521 -28.07 113.98 20.79
CA LEU A 521 -28.98 113.88 19.63
C LEU A 521 -30.47 113.76 20.02
N CYS A 522 -30.78 113.55 21.31
CA CYS A 522 -32.15 113.65 21.81
C CYS A 522 -32.53 115.09 22.24
N THR A 523 -31.62 116.07 22.14
CA THR A 523 -31.86 117.54 22.31
C THR A 523 -31.91 118.30 20.99
N LEU A 524 -32.28 119.61 21.02
CA LEU A 524 -32.51 120.45 19.83
C LEU A 524 -32.44 121.98 20.12
N ASN A 525 -31.67 122.70 19.30
CA ASN A 525 -31.40 124.16 19.25
C ASN A 525 -30.32 124.67 20.23
N GLU A 526 -29.09 124.21 19.98
CA GLU A 526 -27.86 124.40 20.77
C GLU A 526 -27.01 125.59 20.26
N THR A 527 -26.30 126.32 21.14
CA THR A 527 -25.43 127.47 20.75
C THR A 527 -24.22 127.69 21.68
N CYS A 528 -23.09 128.17 21.09
CA CYS A 528 -21.84 128.46 21.80
C CYS A 528 -21.96 129.73 22.66
N GLN A 529 -21.63 129.62 23.95
CA GLN A 529 -21.56 130.75 24.85
C GLN A 529 -20.37 130.62 25.82
N GLY A 530 -19.37 131.49 25.67
CA GLY A 530 -18.18 131.52 26.53
C GLY A 530 -17.14 130.43 26.27
N GLY A 531 -17.21 129.74 25.13
CA GLY A 531 -16.38 128.57 24.82
C GLY A 531 -16.99 127.23 25.26
N THR A 532 -18.30 127.19 25.51
CA THR A 532 -19.07 125.98 25.87
C THR A 532 -20.44 126.00 25.17
N CYS A 533 -20.94 124.85 24.75
CA CYS A 533 -22.26 124.71 24.10
C CYS A 533 -23.42 124.67 25.12
N SER A 534 -24.64 125.05 24.72
CA SER A 534 -25.83 125.05 25.60
C SER A 534 -27.17 125.10 24.86
N TRP A 535 -28.22 124.48 25.42
CA TRP A 535 -29.56 124.38 24.83
C TRP A 535 -30.70 124.95 25.69
N THR A 536 -31.93 124.95 25.15
CA THR A 536 -33.12 125.55 25.81
C THR A 536 -34.35 124.62 25.97
N GLY A 537 -34.16 123.30 25.80
CA GLY A 537 -35.07 122.28 26.35
C GLY A 537 -36.25 121.82 25.46
N ALA A 538 -35.96 121.44 24.21
CA ALA A 538 -36.82 120.56 23.41
C ALA A 538 -36.18 119.16 23.30
N THR A 539 -36.97 118.12 23.02
CA THR A 539 -36.49 116.73 22.94
C THR A 539 -37.10 115.93 21.77
N LEU A 540 -36.36 114.93 21.28
CA LEU A 540 -36.75 114.04 20.18
C LEU A 540 -37.77 112.94 20.59
N SER A 541 -38.35 112.23 19.62
CA SER A 541 -39.33 111.15 19.81
C SER A 541 -39.10 110.05 18.77
N CYS A 542 -39.15 108.78 19.20
CA CYS A 542 -38.68 107.62 18.45
C CYS A 542 -39.68 106.45 18.59
N GLU A 543 -40.68 106.38 17.70
CA GLU A 543 -41.72 105.33 17.65
C GLU A 543 -41.83 104.88 16.19
N ASP A 544 -41.40 103.67 15.85
CA ASP A 544 -41.37 103.17 14.45
C ASP A 544 -42.55 102.26 14.08
N GLY A 545 -43.02 101.45 15.02
CA GLY A 545 -44.19 100.58 14.89
C GLY A 545 -43.92 99.16 14.39
N ASP A 546 -42.70 98.61 14.49
CA ASP A 546 -42.41 97.19 14.25
C ASP A 546 -42.34 96.38 15.57
N ASP A 547 -43.32 95.48 15.79
CA ASP A 547 -43.43 94.60 16.96
C ASP A 547 -42.19 93.67 17.17
N CYS A 548 -41.29 93.55 16.18
CA CYS A 548 -40.06 92.75 16.27
C CYS A 548 -38.82 93.57 16.70
N THR A 549 -38.97 94.85 17.07
CA THR A 549 -37.88 95.72 17.55
C THR A 549 -38.27 96.51 18.81
N MET A 550 -37.36 97.35 19.34
CA MET A 550 -37.59 98.15 20.55
C MET A 550 -37.32 99.65 20.36
N ASP A 551 -38.37 100.48 20.50
CA ASP A 551 -38.33 101.94 20.43
C ASP A 551 -37.49 102.61 21.56
N LEU A 552 -36.32 103.18 21.22
CA LEU A 552 -35.47 103.93 22.17
C LEU A 552 -34.88 105.22 21.54
N CYS A 553 -34.69 106.27 22.35
CA CYS A 553 -33.85 107.43 22.01
C CYS A 553 -32.57 107.36 22.86
N ASP A 554 -31.43 107.14 22.22
CA ASP A 554 -30.11 107.20 22.83
C ASP A 554 -29.45 108.57 22.55
N PRO A 555 -28.90 109.26 23.57
CA PRO A 555 -28.24 110.56 23.38
C PRO A 555 -27.14 110.58 22.30
N GLN A 556 -26.44 109.48 22.06
CA GLN A 556 -25.31 109.42 21.12
C GLN A 556 -25.70 108.94 19.71
N VAL A 557 -26.86 108.28 19.56
CA VAL A 557 -27.27 107.63 18.29
C VAL A 557 -28.63 108.13 17.78
N GLY A 558 -29.40 108.85 18.60
CA GLY A 558 -30.79 109.22 18.30
C GLY A 558 -31.72 108.01 18.43
N CYS A 559 -32.62 107.83 17.47
CA CYS A 559 -33.59 106.74 17.51
C CYS A 559 -32.95 105.39 17.13
N SER A 560 -33.08 104.37 17.99
CA SER A 560 -32.47 103.04 17.81
C SER A 560 -33.50 101.91 18.00
N PHE A 561 -33.45 100.90 17.13
CA PHE A 561 -34.46 99.82 17.03
C PHE A 561 -33.79 98.43 16.90
N PRO A 562 -33.28 97.84 18.00
CA PRO A 562 -32.60 96.53 17.97
C PRO A 562 -33.59 95.35 17.87
N SER A 563 -33.16 94.23 17.27
CA SER A 563 -33.96 93.05 16.94
C SER A 563 -33.73 91.84 17.87
N GLU A 564 -34.75 91.00 18.06
CA GLU A 564 -34.72 89.79 18.89
C GLU A 564 -33.94 88.59 18.28
N PRO A 565 -33.36 87.66 19.08
CA PRO A 565 -32.36 86.69 18.58
C PRO A 565 -32.89 85.40 17.91
N SER A 566 -34.19 85.10 17.98
CA SER A 566 -34.73 83.75 17.68
C SER A 566 -34.95 83.46 16.18
N CYS A 567 -33.99 83.79 15.31
CA CYS A 567 -34.25 83.95 13.86
C CYS A 567 -33.14 83.49 12.88
N LEU A 568 -32.26 82.52 13.22
CA LEU A 568 -31.21 82.01 12.31
C LEU A 568 -31.10 80.45 12.30
N PRO A 569 -30.72 79.82 11.17
CA PRO A 569 -30.65 78.35 11.02
C PRO A 569 -29.23 77.74 11.22
N PRO A 570 -29.11 76.43 11.53
CA PRO A 570 -27.84 75.71 11.75
C PRO A 570 -27.24 75.04 10.50
N THR A 571 -26.02 74.50 10.63
CA THR A 571 -25.17 74.02 9.50
C THR A 571 -24.58 72.60 9.64
N ALA A 572 -24.78 71.89 10.76
CA ALA A 572 -24.40 70.48 10.93
C ALA A 572 -25.65 69.59 11.12
N TRP A 573 -25.54 68.31 10.78
CA TRP A 573 -26.67 67.37 10.75
C TRP A 573 -26.27 65.92 11.07
N PRO A 574 -27.20 65.07 11.57
CA PRO A 574 -26.98 63.64 11.74
C PRO A 574 -27.19 62.86 10.42
N VAL A 575 -26.44 61.77 10.25
CA VAL A 575 -26.62 60.69 9.25
C VAL A 575 -26.67 59.33 9.95
N ILE A 576 -27.29 58.31 9.35
CA ILE A 576 -27.44 56.96 9.90
C ILE A 576 -26.14 56.17 9.65
N ASN A 577 -25.40 55.79 10.69
CA ASN A 577 -24.06 55.20 10.56
C ASN A 577 -24.01 53.67 10.69
N GLU A 578 -24.81 53.09 11.60
CA GLU A 578 -24.85 51.65 11.87
C GLU A 578 -26.26 51.22 12.35
N LEU A 579 -26.72 50.01 12.03
CA LEU A 579 -27.91 49.39 12.63
C LEU A 579 -27.79 47.85 12.80
N ASP A 580 -28.36 47.31 13.87
CA ASP A 580 -28.61 45.87 14.07
C ASP A 580 -30.13 45.64 14.22
N TYR A 581 -30.66 44.67 13.48
CA TYR A 581 -32.10 44.43 13.27
C TYR A 581 -32.48 42.92 13.34
N THR A 582 -31.70 42.12 14.07
CA THR A 582 -31.75 40.64 13.98
C THR A 582 -32.78 39.96 14.89
N GLN A 583 -33.22 38.73 14.52
CA GLN A 583 -34.51 38.16 14.96
C GLN A 583 -34.76 38.05 16.48
N PRO A 584 -35.98 38.43 16.95
CA PRO A 584 -36.32 38.44 18.37
C PRO A 584 -36.45 37.05 18.99
N GLY A 585 -35.78 36.86 20.13
CA GLY A 585 -35.92 35.66 20.98
C GLY A 585 -34.62 35.13 21.59
N ALA A 586 -33.47 35.61 21.10
CA ALA A 586 -32.16 35.35 21.69
C ALA A 586 -31.36 36.63 21.97
N ASP A 587 -31.49 37.64 21.11
CA ASP A 587 -30.76 38.90 21.26
C ASP A 587 -31.51 39.97 22.09
N THR A 588 -30.77 40.98 22.52
CA THR A 588 -31.21 42.23 23.15
C THR A 588 -30.26 43.38 22.79
N SER A 589 -29.76 43.37 21.55
CA SER A 589 -28.70 44.25 21.05
C SER A 589 -29.12 45.04 19.83
N ASP A 590 -30.42 45.11 19.51
CA ASP A 590 -30.95 45.94 18.42
C ASP A 590 -30.59 47.41 18.70
N PHE A 591 -30.01 48.10 17.71
CA PHE A 591 -29.69 49.53 17.84
C PHE A 591 -29.68 50.25 16.49
N ILE A 592 -29.75 51.58 16.58
CA ILE A 592 -29.44 52.49 15.48
C ILE A 592 -28.38 53.46 16.00
N GLU A 593 -27.28 53.61 15.28
CA GLU A 593 -26.29 54.65 15.51
C GLU A 593 -26.44 55.76 14.47
N LEU A 594 -26.42 57.02 14.93
CA LEU A 594 -26.30 58.20 14.08
C LEU A 594 -24.94 58.88 14.33
N LEU A 595 -24.31 59.41 13.28
CA LEU A 595 -23.08 60.22 13.37
C LEU A 595 -23.38 61.66 12.94
N ILE A 596 -22.84 62.66 13.65
CA ILE A 596 -22.97 64.07 13.26
C ILE A 596 -21.89 64.44 12.23
N VAL A 597 -22.31 65.08 11.14
CA VAL A 597 -21.47 65.54 10.03
C VAL A 597 -21.75 67.01 9.66
N GLY A 598 -20.97 67.57 8.73
CA GLY A 598 -21.07 68.96 8.29
C GLY A 598 -20.12 69.91 9.05
N GLU A 599 -20.53 71.18 9.23
CA GLU A 599 -19.74 72.20 9.94
C GLU A 599 -20.58 72.93 11.00
N GLY A 600 -19.96 73.37 12.09
CA GLY A 600 -20.61 74.18 13.14
C GLY A 600 -21.31 73.32 14.19
N THR A 601 -22.59 73.56 14.43
CA THR A 601 -23.37 72.91 15.51
C THR A 601 -24.73 72.46 14.98
N ALA A 602 -25.11 71.24 15.34
CA ALA A 602 -26.41 70.64 15.03
C ALA A 602 -27.35 70.83 16.24
N ILE A 603 -28.50 71.48 16.03
CA ILE A 603 -29.52 71.70 17.06
C ILE A 603 -30.50 70.52 17.01
N MET A 604 -30.53 69.68 18.05
CA MET A 604 -31.26 68.40 18.01
C MET A 604 -32.78 68.54 18.11
N GLU A 605 -33.31 69.64 18.66
CA GLU A 605 -34.76 69.96 18.65
C GLU A 605 -35.32 70.03 17.21
N LEU A 606 -34.46 70.29 16.22
CA LEU A 606 -34.87 70.34 14.82
C LEU A 606 -34.93 68.97 14.14
N TYR A 607 -34.44 67.89 14.74
CA TYR A 607 -34.29 66.58 14.08
C TYR A 607 -35.08 65.46 14.78
N ALA A 608 -35.69 64.59 13.98
CA ALA A 608 -36.32 63.36 14.44
C ALA A 608 -35.96 62.18 13.53
N LEU A 609 -35.96 60.99 14.12
CA LEU A 609 -35.84 59.71 13.43
C LEU A 609 -37.23 59.08 13.29
N GLU A 610 -37.54 58.62 12.09
CA GLU A 610 -38.86 58.11 11.70
C GLU A 610 -38.72 56.64 11.26
N LEU A 611 -39.41 55.73 11.97
CA LEU A 611 -39.38 54.29 11.68
C LEU A 611 -40.62 53.89 10.87
N VAL A 612 -40.41 53.27 9.72
CA VAL A 612 -41.41 53.08 8.66
C VAL A 612 -41.65 51.59 8.39
N ASP A 613 -42.90 51.17 8.57
CA ASP A 613 -43.42 49.84 8.24
C ASP A 613 -43.58 49.77 6.73
N GLY A 614 -42.79 48.97 6.02
CA GLY A 614 -42.76 49.02 4.55
C GLY A 614 -43.96 48.38 3.88
N ALA A 615 -44.63 47.42 4.54
CA ALA A 615 -45.88 46.81 4.07
C ALA A 615 -47.04 47.83 3.96
N SER A 616 -47.13 48.78 4.88
CA SER A 616 -48.17 49.82 4.92
C SER A 616 -47.68 51.22 4.56
N GLN A 617 -46.37 51.43 4.49
CA GLN A 617 -45.67 52.71 4.34
C GLN A 617 -46.11 53.75 5.38
N GLN A 618 -46.41 53.31 6.61
CA GLN A 618 -46.78 54.16 7.74
C GLN A 618 -45.65 54.25 8.75
N LEU A 619 -45.59 55.36 9.50
CA LEU A 619 -44.74 55.45 10.68
C LEU A 619 -45.29 54.53 11.78
N TYR A 620 -44.44 53.65 12.32
CA TYR A 620 -44.75 52.87 13.52
C TYR A 620 -44.13 53.47 14.79
N ASP A 621 -43.00 54.19 14.67
CA ASP A 621 -42.44 55.00 15.76
C ASP A 621 -41.79 56.31 15.26
N LEU A 622 -41.57 57.24 16.19
CA LEU A 622 -41.00 58.58 15.97
C LEU A 622 -40.14 59.00 17.17
N ILE A 623 -38.83 59.09 16.97
CA ILE A 623 -37.83 59.34 18.01
C ILE A 623 -37.22 60.73 17.80
N TYR A 624 -37.58 61.69 18.66
CA TYR A 624 -36.97 63.02 18.65
C TYR A 624 -35.52 62.96 19.16
N LEU A 625 -34.58 63.62 18.49
CA LEU A 625 -33.16 63.49 18.80
C LEU A 625 -32.70 64.41 19.94
N ASP A 626 -33.51 65.39 20.34
CA ASP A 626 -33.30 66.27 21.51
C ASP A 626 -33.15 65.50 22.84
N GLN A 627 -33.65 64.27 22.87
CA GLN A 627 -33.49 63.32 23.97
C GLN A 627 -32.02 62.90 24.22
N SER A 628 -31.11 63.11 23.26
CA SER A 628 -29.68 62.80 23.38
C SER A 628 -28.89 63.96 24.01
N ALA A 629 -28.94 65.14 23.37
CA ALA A 629 -28.38 66.42 23.82
C ALA A 629 -29.09 67.58 23.09
N GLU A 630 -28.98 68.80 23.59
CA GLU A 630 -29.57 69.99 22.96
C GLU A 630 -28.81 70.40 21.68
N HIS A 631 -27.48 70.27 21.72
CA HIS A 631 -26.53 70.70 20.69
C HIS A 631 -25.40 69.67 20.57
N LEU A 632 -25.04 69.29 19.34
CA LEU A 632 -23.92 68.39 19.02
C LEU A 632 -23.03 68.97 17.92
N VAL A 633 -21.80 68.45 17.78
CA VAL A 633 -20.79 68.87 16.80
C VAL A 633 -20.34 67.70 15.91
N PRO A 634 -19.79 67.96 14.70
CA PRO A 634 -19.32 66.90 13.82
C PRO A 634 -18.33 65.94 14.50
N GLY A 635 -18.60 64.64 14.40
CA GLY A 635 -17.88 63.57 15.08
C GLY A 635 -18.55 63.02 16.35
N ASP A 636 -19.55 63.71 16.92
CA ASP A 636 -20.40 63.13 17.98
C ASP A 636 -21.29 62.00 17.42
N ARG A 637 -21.60 60.98 18.23
CA ARG A 637 -22.50 59.86 17.89
C ARG A 637 -23.76 59.84 18.77
N ILE A 638 -24.87 59.34 18.23
CA ILE A 638 -26.11 59.06 18.98
C ILE A 638 -26.40 57.55 18.89
N LEU A 639 -26.42 56.85 20.03
CA LEU A 639 -26.84 55.46 20.15
C LEU A 639 -28.29 55.36 20.61
N ILE A 640 -29.13 54.75 19.78
CA ILE A 640 -30.57 54.57 20.00
C ILE A 640 -30.82 53.07 20.20
N GLY A 641 -31.32 52.67 21.36
CA GLY A 641 -31.56 51.25 21.64
C GLY A 641 -31.75 50.93 23.13
N PRO A 642 -31.63 49.65 23.53
CA PRO A 642 -31.88 49.22 24.90
C PRO A 642 -30.85 49.80 25.88
N PRO A 643 -31.14 49.78 27.20
CA PRO A 643 -30.24 50.37 28.21
C PRO A 643 -28.82 49.79 28.23
N SER A 644 -28.61 48.60 27.67
CA SER A 644 -27.32 47.94 27.45
C SER A 644 -26.44 48.63 26.40
N ILE A 645 -27.03 49.27 25.39
CA ILE A 645 -26.32 49.92 24.29
C ILE A 645 -26.28 51.44 24.50
N ALA A 646 -27.45 52.06 24.70
CA ALA A 646 -27.58 53.52 24.82
C ALA A 646 -26.88 54.12 26.08
N ASN A 647 -26.44 53.31 27.05
CA ASN A 647 -25.62 53.78 28.18
C ASN A 647 -24.15 53.36 28.05
N SER A 648 -23.57 53.43 26.85
CA SER A 648 -22.19 53.04 26.55
C SER A 648 -21.16 53.72 27.47
N GLY A 649 -21.36 55.01 27.78
CA GLY A 649 -20.46 55.81 28.61
C GLY A 649 -19.14 56.19 27.92
N LEU A 650 -19.09 56.09 26.59
CA LEU A 650 -17.98 56.51 25.74
C LEU A 650 -17.96 58.05 25.59
N GLU A 651 -16.79 58.62 25.31
CA GLU A 651 -16.61 60.06 25.11
C GLU A 651 -17.06 60.45 23.69
N GLY A 652 -17.92 61.47 23.55
CA GLY A 652 -18.54 61.85 22.27
C GLY A 652 -19.78 61.03 21.87
N VAL A 653 -20.24 60.10 22.72
CA VAL A 653 -21.39 59.22 22.42
C VAL A 653 -22.57 59.52 23.35
N TYR A 654 -23.73 59.81 22.78
CA TYR A 654 -24.95 60.22 23.48
C TYR A 654 -26.06 59.17 23.30
N GLY A 655 -26.89 58.96 24.33
CA GLY A 655 -27.80 57.82 24.39
C GLY A 655 -29.28 58.17 24.36
N ILE A 656 -30.06 57.50 23.51
CA ILE A 656 -31.53 57.50 23.56
C ILE A 656 -32.01 56.09 23.92
N VAL A 657 -32.61 55.93 25.10
CA VAL A 657 -33.04 54.64 25.63
C VAL A 657 -34.44 54.27 25.11
N VAL A 658 -34.49 53.32 24.17
CA VAL A 658 -35.70 52.63 23.73
C VAL A 658 -35.86 51.32 24.53
N LEU A 659 -37.08 50.79 24.67
CA LEU A 659 -37.35 49.62 25.53
C LEU A 659 -38.10 48.50 24.80
N GLY A 660 -37.35 47.43 24.52
CA GLY A 660 -37.83 46.24 23.82
C GLY A 660 -37.21 46.14 22.43
N ASP A 661 -37.60 45.08 21.74
CA ASP A 661 -37.53 44.94 20.29
C ASP A 661 -38.33 46.11 19.66
N PHE A 662 -37.65 46.95 18.89
CA PHE A 662 -38.16 48.23 18.38
C PHE A 662 -37.87 48.49 16.88
N LEU A 663 -37.14 47.58 16.24
CA LEU A 663 -36.91 47.57 14.79
C LEU A 663 -37.70 46.41 14.21
N ALA A 664 -38.66 46.70 13.32
CA ALA A 664 -39.42 45.67 12.65
C ALA A 664 -38.51 44.79 11.77
N ASP A 665 -38.70 43.47 11.80
CA ASP A 665 -37.85 42.49 11.11
C ASP A 665 -38.64 41.36 10.42
N GLY A 666 -39.97 41.34 10.56
CA GLY A 666 -40.71 40.09 10.75
C GLY A 666 -41.80 39.75 9.75
N ASP A 667 -42.01 40.54 8.69
CA ASP A 667 -43.08 40.31 7.70
C ASP A 667 -42.60 39.93 6.28
N GLY A 668 -41.39 40.34 5.90
CA GLY A 668 -40.78 40.07 4.60
C GLY A 668 -41.16 41.05 3.47
N ASP A 669 -41.88 42.13 3.76
CA ASP A 669 -42.15 43.22 2.80
C ASP A 669 -41.05 44.33 2.86
N GLY A 670 -40.22 44.33 3.90
CA GLY A 670 -39.07 45.23 4.12
C GLY A 670 -39.44 46.47 4.92
N ASP A 671 -38.47 47.10 5.58
CA ASP A 671 -38.68 48.23 6.49
C ASP A 671 -37.65 49.34 6.27
N ALA A 672 -37.90 50.54 6.82
CA ALA A 672 -37.02 51.69 6.61
C ALA A 672 -36.92 52.64 7.80
N ILE A 673 -35.79 53.36 7.84
CA ILE A 673 -35.45 54.38 8.83
C ILE A 673 -35.14 55.66 8.05
N ARG A 674 -35.63 56.82 8.51
CA ARG A 674 -35.22 58.12 7.96
C ARG A 674 -35.03 59.20 9.00
N ILE A 675 -34.14 60.14 8.71
CA ILE A 675 -33.96 61.37 9.49
C ILE A 675 -34.75 62.50 8.81
N THR A 676 -35.56 63.24 9.58
CA THR A 676 -36.22 64.47 9.10
C THR A 676 -35.81 65.69 9.93
N ARG A 677 -35.63 66.83 9.26
CA ARG A 677 -35.47 68.15 9.88
C ARG A 677 -36.78 68.94 9.81
N ASN A 678 -37.18 69.55 10.94
CA ASN A 678 -38.45 70.25 11.15
C ASN A 678 -39.72 69.43 10.81
N GLY A 679 -39.60 68.10 10.67
CA GLY A 679 -40.70 67.21 10.25
C GLY A 679 -41.11 67.33 8.77
N GLU A 680 -40.33 68.02 7.92
CA GLU A 680 -40.65 68.18 6.47
C GLU A 680 -39.45 67.94 5.53
N GLU A 681 -38.22 68.25 5.96
CA GLU A 681 -37.01 68.10 5.15
C GLU A 681 -36.38 66.73 5.41
N LEU A 682 -36.18 65.91 4.37
CA LEU A 682 -35.44 64.65 4.46
C LEU A 682 -33.93 64.92 4.57
N ILE A 683 -33.22 64.18 5.42
CA ILE A 683 -31.78 64.33 5.65
C ILE A 683 -30.97 63.08 5.28
N ASP A 684 -31.50 61.88 5.52
CA ASP A 684 -30.91 60.55 5.24
C ASP A 684 -32.05 59.51 5.29
N THR A 685 -32.08 58.50 4.40
CA THR A 685 -32.96 57.33 4.54
C THR A 685 -32.38 55.99 4.05
N VAL A 686 -32.40 55.02 4.96
CA VAL A 686 -31.99 53.63 4.72
C VAL A 686 -33.18 52.67 4.75
N SER A 687 -33.22 51.71 3.81
CA SER A 687 -34.17 50.59 3.81
C SER A 687 -33.46 49.25 3.94
N TYR A 688 -34.01 48.38 4.79
CA TYR A 688 -33.44 47.09 5.13
C TYR A 688 -34.48 45.97 4.97
N HIS A 689 -34.01 44.73 4.77
CA HIS A 689 -34.83 43.53 4.55
C HIS A 689 -35.71 43.54 3.27
N GLY A 690 -35.91 44.69 2.59
CA GLY A 690 -36.62 44.81 1.31
C GLY A 690 -36.64 46.24 0.73
N VAL A 691 -37.13 46.40 -0.51
CA VAL A 691 -37.19 47.71 -1.20
C VAL A 691 -38.45 48.50 -0.80
N VAL A 692 -38.31 49.40 0.16
CA VAL A 692 -39.40 50.29 0.60
C VAL A 692 -39.49 51.50 -0.34
N ASN A 693 -40.53 51.55 -1.17
CA ASN A 693 -40.66 52.57 -2.23
C ASN A 693 -40.76 53.99 -1.66
N GLY A 694 -39.73 54.81 -1.88
CA GLY A 694 -39.62 56.20 -1.39
C GLY A 694 -38.71 56.38 -0.17
N TYR A 695 -38.04 55.31 0.29
CA TYR A 695 -37.17 55.29 1.48
C TYR A 695 -35.85 54.52 1.23
N ASN A 696 -35.39 54.52 -0.02
CA ASN A 696 -34.08 53.99 -0.41
C ASN A 696 -33.42 54.97 -1.37
N GLU A 697 -32.13 55.19 -1.13
CA GLU A 697 -31.21 55.97 -1.93
C GLU A 697 -30.41 55.04 -2.88
N GLY A 698 -30.07 55.52 -4.07
CA GLY A 698 -29.27 54.81 -5.08
C GLY A 698 -29.88 53.55 -5.72
N GLU A 699 -29.06 52.53 -5.97
CA GLU A 699 -29.44 51.30 -6.69
C GLU A 699 -29.82 50.11 -5.78
N GLY A 700 -30.21 50.33 -4.51
CA GLY A 700 -30.68 49.21 -3.69
C GLY A 700 -31.41 49.48 -2.37
N HIS A 701 -31.67 48.35 -1.73
CA HIS A 701 -31.98 48.19 -0.30
C HIS A 701 -30.83 47.36 0.28
N ILE A 702 -30.65 47.37 1.60
CA ILE A 702 -29.52 46.70 2.25
C ILE A 702 -29.95 45.55 3.16
N GLY A 703 -28.97 44.72 3.53
CA GLY A 703 -29.20 43.51 4.32
C GLY A 703 -29.88 42.38 3.55
N ALA A 704 -30.15 41.29 4.28
CA ALA A 704 -30.84 40.11 3.79
C ALA A 704 -31.98 39.73 4.76
N ASP A 705 -32.76 38.71 4.38
CA ASP A 705 -33.72 38.05 5.27
C ASP A 705 -33.01 37.58 6.55
N SER A 706 -33.39 38.15 7.69
CA SER A 706 -32.72 37.97 8.99
C SER A 706 -32.77 36.51 9.47
N SER A 707 -33.74 35.72 8.97
CA SER A 707 -33.88 34.29 9.30
C SER A 707 -32.81 33.38 8.65
N LEU A 708 -31.97 33.92 7.78
CA LEU A 708 -30.90 33.20 7.06
C LEU A 708 -29.47 33.55 7.52
N LEU A 709 -29.32 34.55 8.38
CA LEU A 709 -28.02 34.98 8.91
C LEU A 709 -27.56 34.07 10.06
N ALA A 710 -26.25 33.90 10.20
CA ALA A 710 -25.64 33.05 11.23
C ALA A 710 -24.44 33.79 11.84
N GLU A 711 -24.43 33.87 13.18
CA GLU A 711 -23.71 34.87 13.99
C GLU A 711 -24.31 36.29 13.84
N PRO A 712 -24.22 37.18 14.87
CA PRO A 712 -24.83 38.51 14.84
C PRO A 712 -24.07 39.46 13.89
N THR A 713 -24.82 40.22 13.10
CA THR A 713 -24.29 41.12 12.06
C THR A 713 -25.12 42.39 11.93
N ALA A 714 -24.46 43.53 12.09
CA ALA A 714 -25.02 44.85 11.80
C ALA A 714 -24.83 45.21 10.31
N LEU A 715 -25.46 46.33 9.92
CA LEU A 715 -25.23 47.05 8.68
C LEU A 715 -24.57 48.40 9.02
N GLY A 716 -23.35 48.64 8.55
CA GLY A 716 -22.60 49.88 8.82
C GLY A 716 -22.12 50.57 7.54
N ARG A 717 -22.09 51.90 7.53
CA ARG A 717 -21.49 52.71 6.46
C ARG A 717 -19.95 52.57 6.45
N CYS A 718 -19.34 52.50 5.27
CA CYS A 718 -17.90 52.30 5.11
C CYS A 718 -17.33 53.23 4.02
N GLU A 719 -16.64 54.33 4.34
CA GLU A 719 -16.21 54.80 5.68
C GLU A 719 -17.35 55.37 6.56
N ASP A 720 -17.11 55.55 7.86
CA ASP A 720 -18.06 56.13 8.81
C ASP A 720 -18.63 57.48 8.33
N GLY A 721 -19.96 57.64 8.38
CA GLY A 721 -20.65 58.84 7.93
C GLY A 721 -20.56 59.12 6.42
N GLN A 722 -20.06 58.19 5.61
CA GLN A 722 -20.04 58.33 4.16
C GLN A 722 -21.46 58.19 3.60
N ASP A 723 -22.01 59.32 3.16
CA ASP A 723 -23.32 59.39 2.52
C ASP A 723 -23.21 59.94 1.10
N THR A 724 -23.56 59.10 0.11
CA THR A 724 -23.38 59.37 -1.32
C THR A 724 -24.69 59.34 -2.13
N ASP A 725 -25.83 59.37 -1.45
CA ASP A 725 -27.16 59.05 -2.01
C ASP A 725 -27.24 57.62 -2.61
N ASP A 726 -26.45 56.63 -2.13
CA ASP A 726 -26.52 55.22 -2.57
C ASP A 726 -26.26 54.20 -1.44
N ASN A 727 -27.34 53.79 -0.76
CA ASN A 727 -27.31 52.80 0.33
C ASN A 727 -26.56 51.50 -0.04
N ALA A 728 -26.66 51.05 -1.28
CA ALA A 728 -26.04 49.81 -1.73
C ALA A 728 -24.53 49.96 -2.04
N GLY A 729 -24.03 51.19 -2.14
CA GLY A 729 -22.62 51.52 -2.22
C GLY A 729 -21.99 51.86 -0.86
N ASP A 730 -22.76 52.51 0.02
CA ASP A 730 -22.25 53.02 1.31
C ASP A 730 -22.25 51.98 2.44
N PHE A 731 -23.27 51.10 2.53
CA PHE A 731 -23.39 50.13 3.63
C PHE A 731 -22.83 48.73 3.30
N THR A 732 -22.26 48.07 4.32
CA THR A 732 -21.88 46.65 4.28
C THR A 732 -22.35 45.90 5.53
N SER A 733 -22.38 44.57 5.46
CA SER A 733 -22.69 43.71 6.61
C SER A 733 -21.40 43.38 7.38
N MET A 734 -21.41 43.62 8.70
CA MET A 734 -20.22 43.56 9.54
C MET A 734 -20.56 43.16 10.99
N PRO A 735 -19.57 42.86 11.86
CA PRO A 735 -19.82 42.67 13.29
C PRO A 735 -20.26 43.99 13.96
N PRO A 736 -21.25 43.98 14.89
CA PRO A 736 -21.76 45.20 15.52
C PRO A 736 -20.70 45.97 16.33
N SER A 737 -20.63 47.28 16.16
CA SER A 737 -19.64 48.20 16.75
C SER A 737 -20.20 49.45 17.48
N PRO A 738 -21.31 49.36 18.24
CA PRO A 738 -22.04 50.54 18.72
C PRO A 738 -21.20 51.50 19.59
N GLY A 739 -21.02 52.73 19.11
CA GLY A 739 -20.28 53.81 19.75
C GLY A 739 -18.81 53.91 19.35
N GLU A 740 -18.33 53.01 18.50
CA GLU A 740 -16.95 52.95 17.98
C GLU A 740 -16.96 53.15 16.45
N THR A 741 -15.83 52.92 15.77
CA THR A 741 -15.72 53.02 14.29
C THR A 741 -16.05 51.70 13.61
N ASN A 742 -16.73 51.75 12.46
CA ASN A 742 -17.24 50.58 11.74
C ASN A 742 -16.09 49.67 11.23
N ILE A 743 -16.21 48.34 11.45
CA ILE A 743 -15.14 47.38 11.15
C ILE A 743 -15.31 46.77 9.74
N CYS A 744 -15.07 47.60 8.73
CA CYS A 744 -15.16 47.25 7.31
C CYS A 744 -14.18 46.13 6.92
N SER A 745 -14.68 45.05 6.31
CA SER A 745 -13.86 43.94 5.79
C SER A 745 -13.66 44.06 4.27
N ASN A 746 -12.38 44.11 3.83
CA ASN A 746 -11.97 44.13 2.42
C ASN A 746 -11.86 42.73 1.79
#